data_AF-A0A352L7I9-F1
#
_entry.id   AF-A0A352L7I9-F1
#
_cell.length_a   1.000
_cell.length_b   1.000
_cell.length_c   1.000
_cell.angle_alpha   90.00
_cell.angle_beta   90.00
_cell.angle_gamma   90.00
#
_symmetry.space_group_name_H-M   'P 1'
#
loop_
_entity.id
_entity.type
_entity.pdbx_description
1 polymer ?
#
loop_
_entity_poly.entity_id
_entity_poly.type
_entity_poly.pdbx_seq_one_letter_code
_entity_poly.pdbx_strand_id
1 'polypeptide(L)'
;MVQLDGTLTSVFSGISWISSVAADWAAQLFDGALNPWAVAVAGTVNIALPPSSNTEEFGITVRGGLRSWTGDIQLTADELDFLGGNSSIVAPGALNLRAASNVWTYRLGTSAETGGGAVVDPAFATRMLDLPTRDLAALADGFSDITIGRSAAGNTMRLGDAFNMTSIKATGESRLIDASIKDPLELLTDALFVEGDFRVPLNPLVIHAGSSTILRTNVHTPNNSTPDSGLTAPSIDLNTRGSLQVSGWIRASQTLDISITETSGNYSLVTDAGSEIAQTGTTGTLSVTGDKGFRIAGTVRAAAAAAVPILAAGTVFEILPNADIAVTGVGSTLNLTAGTDLALALGSNVRAGVSVSWNGVSPSYTITGANSDITINAPNELLLGGLVVASGGLAVSAGNSSRSHAAEFAAIFATNPTHYMASHDRYSILLTGTIAVLGAVEELVLSASDDVVLLGNISLTDLASDLTVQSDSFVFIEGQLQVPDKLRVFGGVALDGTDLSGANTRGSSIYLGSTGALNTTGAGSSITLRGSRDVDARMPIVAGGQIGASGITWAGDGSSVTITAGQQIFLDAPIQAAAAITLKPGTPGTDDNNQNLIMTTASGLNAAGLGPNNTGSTIRLESPGDLEVPANILSGGTIVQTFGSAGQLLAENYTWSGRDSSIEIVAGGRVVVGTDTTDINGNPIRKGTFLRASASVSISAGSDANGSGITIYPGGGITANKPSGAILLDSEGAVDLNGYVVAGGQVNLIQNANGETTGYSLTRHDGAASLSITSDRQIKVGQEAYAGRTLTLTAGQATAVPGVDFSDIGILITGSGTLRTGAVGSSTTLSSASGIRALAATGPNSPAYAVYAPGTNSSITLQSATGLRTASEIRIDSALLAAGNVTIQANPAGSNVAAFNLSASGKLETQSGNIAVSGANSIVSNGTLVATSGTITLNSIADTTIGSASQINSPAAITMIAGTDLLVNGAIGSLNAPLALTLSAVSGTLSVNQATGRLNSARTVLLDAQTLHFDGFLQTTAATPDANDYEVRLLADELRLTGSLNTVGSLEIRSATTPEIYNVTVDAAGSNSRILLTSDQDLNIGR
;
A
#
# COMPACT_ATOMS: atom_id res chain seq x y z
N MET A 1 28.55 79.73 27.75
CA MET A 1 28.47 80.23 26.36
C MET A 1 29.83 80.83 26.04
N VAL A 2 30.66 80.13 25.27
CA VAL A 2 32.04 80.58 24.97
C VAL A 2 32.04 81.12 23.55
N GLN A 3 32.48 82.37 23.39
CA GLN A 3 32.67 82.99 22.09
C GLN A 3 33.91 82.34 21.45
N LEU A 4 33.82 81.91 20.19
CA LEU A 4 34.93 81.24 19.49
C LEU A 4 36.05 82.25 19.16
N ASP A 5 36.87 82.59 20.15
CA ASP A 5 38.03 83.46 20.03
C ASP A 5 39.32 82.77 20.53
N GLY A 6 40.46 83.47 20.46
CA GLY A 6 41.78 82.96 20.84
C GLY A 6 41.93 82.52 22.30
N THR A 7 40.91 82.65 23.16
CA THR A 7 40.95 82.23 24.56
C THR A 7 40.54 80.76 24.77
N LEU A 8 39.92 80.09 23.79
CA LEU A 8 39.43 78.71 23.92
C LEU A 8 40.54 77.70 24.25
N THR A 9 41.74 77.89 23.71
CA THR A 9 42.88 76.98 23.91
C THR A 9 43.39 76.97 25.35
N SER A 10 43.01 77.96 26.17
CA SER A 10 43.33 78.01 27.60
C SER A 10 42.37 77.17 28.48
N VAL A 11 41.19 76.84 27.95
CA VAL A 11 40.13 76.11 28.67
C VAL A 11 40.07 74.65 28.19
N PHE A 12 40.30 74.42 26.89
CA PHE A 12 40.28 73.08 26.29
C PHE A 12 41.56 72.84 25.49
N SER A 13 42.50 72.08 26.05
CA SER A 13 43.80 71.75 25.43
C SER A 13 43.69 70.87 24.17
N GLY A 14 42.51 70.30 23.89
CA GLY A 14 42.23 69.48 22.71
C GLY A 14 41.84 70.25 21.44
N ILE A 15 41.57 71.57 21.54
CA ILE A 15 41.18 72.39 20.38
C ILE A 15 42.44 73.03 19.79
N SER A 16 43.03 72.41 18.77
CA SER A 16 44.34 72.83 18.22
C SER A 16 44.27 73.85 17.07
N TRP A 17 43.09 74.08 16.48
CA TRP A 17 42.97 74.86 15.25
C TRP A 17 42.74 76.37 15.47
N ILE A 18 42.33 76.82 16.67
CA ILE A 18 41.95 78.23 16.92
C ILE A 18 43.17 79.16 17.11
N SER A 19 44.26 78.68 17.70
CA SER A 19 45.39 79.53 18.12
C SER A 19 46.31 79.99 16.98
N SER A 20 46.03 79.61 15.73
CA SER A 20 46.87 79.89 14.55
C SER A 20 46.13 80.59 13.39
N VAL A 21 44.88 81.01 13.61
CA VAL A 21 44.04 81.65 12.58
C VAL A 21 44.35 83.14 12.50
N ALA A 22 45.00 83.59 11.42
CA ALA A 22 45.18 85.01 11.12
C ALA A 22 43.81 85.69 10.82
N ALA A 23 43.68 87.01 11.02
CA ALA A 23 42.38 87.71 10.93
C ALA A 23 41.65 87.56 9.57
N ASP A 24 42.42 87.33 8.51
CA ASP A 24 42.00 86.99 7.15
C ASP A 24 41.50 85.54 6.98
N TRP A 25 41.99 84.62 7.80
CA TRP A 25 41.47 83.25 7.90
C TRP A 25 40.21 83.15 8.77
N ALA A 26 40.05 84.01 9.78
CA ALA A 26 38.83 84.02 10.62
C ALA A 26 37.56 84.30 9.80
N ALA A 27 37.65 85.16 8.78
CA ALA A 27 36.56 85.40 7.83
C ALA A 27 36.28 84.22 6.86
N GLN A 28 37.20 83.26 6.77
CA GLN A 28 37.04 82.02 6.01
C GLN A 28 36.56 80.86 6.91
N LEU A 29 36.76 80.98 8.22
CA LEU A 29 36.43 79.96 9.22
C LEU A 29 35.03 80.12 9.84
N PHE A 30 34.51 81.34 9.84
CA PHE A 30 33.17 81.69 10.31
C PHE A 30 32.32 82.14 9.11
N ASP A 31 31.01 81.85 9.13
CA ASP A 31 30.06 82.22 8.06
C ASP A 31 29.80 83.75 8.04
N GLY A 32 30.82 84.51 7.65
CA GLY A 32 30.83 85.96 7.59
C GLY A 32 30.62 86.67 8.94
N ALA A 33 30.70 88.01 8.93
CA ALA A 33 30.44 88.83 10.12
C ALA A 33 28.95 88.82 10.59
N LEU A 34 28.08 88.07 9.90
CA LEU A 34 26.63 88.05 10.11
C LEU A 34 26.12 86.79 10.82
N ASN A 35 26.91 85.71 10.92
CA ASN A 35 26.52 84.50 11.66
C ASN A 35 27.67 84.03 12.59
N PRO A 36 27.83 84.64 13.78
CA PRO A 36 28.91 84.31 14.71
C PRO A 36 28.77 82.93 15.38
N TRP A 37 27.77 82.13 14.99
CA TRP A 37 27.42 80.84 15.59
C TRP A 37 27.66 79.65 14.64
N ALA A 38 28.19 79.89 13.44
CA ALA A 38 28.50 78.86 12.44
C ALA A 38 30.00 78.76 12.15
N VAL A 39 30.51 77.53 12.05
CA VAL A 39 31.89 77.21 11.68
C VAL A 39 31.89 76.58 10.29
N ALA A 40 32.67 77.13 9.37
CA ALA A 40 32.85 76.60 8.02
C ALA A 40 34.35 76.50 7.69
N VAL A 41 34.85 75.33 7.33
CA VAL A 41 36.30 75.12 7.05
C VAL A 41 36.50 74.43 5.72
N ALA A 42 37.68 74.63 5.10
CA ALA A 42 38.06 73.84 3.93
C ALA A 42 38.37 72.37 4.30
N GLY A 43 39.09 72.11 5.39
CA GLY A 43 39.51 70.76 5.82
C GLY A 43 38.60 70.10 6.88
N THR A 44 39.14 69.13 7.63
CA THR A 44 38.39 68.40 8.68
C THR A 44 38.06 69.28 9.88
N VAL A 45 36.80 69.24 10.34
CA VAL A 45 36.39 69.74 11.67
C VAL A 45 36.59 68.62 12.67
N ASN A 46 37.43 68.81 13.68
CA ASN A 46 37.58 67.86 14.78
C ASN A 46 37.45 68.58 16.12
N ILE A 47 36.41 68.25 16.89
CA ILE A 47 36.13 68.81 18.21
C ILE A 47 36.01 67.66 19.20
N ALA A 48 36.89 67.63 20.20
CA ALA A 48 36.89 66.62 21.25
C ALA A 48 36.92 67.27 22.63
N LEU A 49 35.92 66.96 23.45
CA LEU A 49 35.84 67.32 24.87
C LEU A 49 36.42 66.20 25.74
N PRO A 50 36.90 66.51 26.96
CA PRO A 50 37.31 65.48 27.92
C PRO A 50 36.12 64.62 28.37
N PRO A 51 36.34 63.38 28.85
CA PRO A 51 35.28 62.56 29.43
C PRO A 51 34.70 63.19 30.70
N SER A 52 33.42 62.92 30.98
CA SER A 52 32.75 63.31 32.22
C SER A 52 33.50 62.83 33.47
N SER A 53 33.41 63.64 34.53
CA SER A 53 33.75 63.22 35.90
C SER A 53 32.47 62.90 36.66
N ASN A 54 32.57 62.28 37.85
CA ASN A 54 31.41 61.84 38.63
C ASN A 54 30.40 62.97 38.97
N THR A 55 30.75 64.24 38.73
CA THR A 55 29.95 65.43 39.06
C THR A 55 29.62 66.33 37.88
N GLU A 56 30.16 66.10 36.66
CA GLU A 56 29.99 67.02 35.52
C GLU A 56 29.97 66.28 34.16
N GLU A 57 28.99 66.60 33.31
CA GLU A 57 28.86 66.11 31.92
C GLU A 57 29.18 67.25 30.93
N PHE A 58 29.89 66.96 29.84
CA PHE A 58 30.33 67.96 28.86
C PHE A 58 29.63 67.76 27.51
N GLY A 59 28.87 68.77 27.08
CA GLY A 59 28.15 68.77 25.81
C GLY A 59 28.63 69.82 24.80
N ILE A 60 28.34 69.58 23.52
CA ILE A 60 28.51 70.55 22.42
C ILE A 60 27.13 70.96 21.91
N THR A 61 26.82 72.25 21.97
CA THR A 61 25.62 72.82 21.33
C THR A 61 26.02 73.62 20.09
N VAL A 62 25.52 73.23 18.92
CA VAL A 62 25.67 73.95 17.65
C VAL A 62 24.44 74.82 17.41
N ARG A 63 24.58 76.14 17.51
CA ARG A 63 23.45 77.09 17.33
C ARG A 63 23.28 77.63 15.91
N GLY A 64 24.34 77.64 15.11
CA GLY A 64 24.34 78.07 13.71
C GLY A 64 24.46 76.88 12.76
N GLY A 65 25.68 76.53 12.36
CA GLY A 65 25.93 75.35 11.53
C GLY A 65 27.39 74.92 11.60
N LEU A 66 27.66 73.66 11.26
CA LEU A 66 29.01 73.12 11.09
C LEU A 66 29.17 72.68 9.65
N ARG A 67 30.12 73.28 8.94
CA ARG A 67 30.40 72.98 7.54
C ARG A 67 31.86 72.61 7.30
N SER A 68 32.10 71.50 6.62
CA SER A 68 33.35 71.26 5.90
C SER A 68 33.12 71.32 4.39
N TRP A 69 34.02 71.95 3.65
CA TRP A 69 33.94 72.03 2.18
C TRP A 69 34.67 70.90 1.46
N THR A 70 35.69 70.30 2.08
CA THR A 70 36.51 69.23 1.44
C THR A 70 36.90 68.08 2.37
N GLY A 71 36.58 68.14 3.66
CA GLY A 71 36.99 67.14 4.66
C GLY A 71 35.84 66.62 5.52
N ASP A 72 36.21 65.97 6.62
CA ASP A 72 35.28 65.27 7.54
C ASP A 72 34.78 66.19 8.68
N ILE A 73 33.79 65.72 9.43
CA ILE A 73 33.38 66.28 10.73
C ILE A 73 33.48 65.18 11.81
N GLN A 74 34.21 65.44 12.89
CA GLN A 74 34.38 64.53 14.01
C GLN A 74 34.04 65.26 15.31
N LEU A 75 33.00 64.80 16.02
CA LEU A 75 32.53 65.36 17.27
C LEU A 75 32.61 64.30 18.37
N THR A 76 33.45 64.54 19.38
CA THR A 76 33.58 63.70 20.57
C THR A 76 33.16 64.49 21.81
N ALA A 77 31.94 64.28 22.30
CA ALA A 77 31.39 64.91 23.50
C ALA A 77 30.29 64.04 24.10
N ASP A 78 30.10 64.13 25.41
CA ASP A 78 29.11 63.31 26.14
C ASP A 78 27.67 63.71 25.79
N GLU A 79 27.43 64.93 25.31
CA GLU A 79 26.14 65.37 24.80
C GLU A 79 26.31 66.21 23.52
N LEU A 80 25.38 66.10 22.56
CA LEU A 80 25.39 66.85 21.30
C LEU A 80 24.01 67.45 21.02
N ASP A 81 23.93 68.74 20.75
CA ASP A 81 22.66 69.44 20.50
C ASP A 81 22.76 70.33 19.24
N PHE A 82 21.95 70.07 18.21
CA PHE A 82 22.00 70.76 16.92
C PHE A 82 20.79 71.69 16.73
N LEU A 83 20.95 72.94 17.17
CA LEU A 83 19.91 73.99 17.12
C LEU A 83 19.93 74.83 15.83
N GLY A 84 20.81 74.49 14.89
CA GLY A 84 21.02 75.20 13.62
C GLY A 84 19.88 75.11 12.60
N GLY A 85 18.92 74.21 12.83
CA GLY A 85 17.86 73.87 11.88
C GLY A 85 18.28 72.81 10.86
N ASN A 86 17.39 72.51 9.92
CA ASN A 86 17.57 71.42 8.95
C ASN A 86 18.84 71.61 8.11
N SER A 87 19.57 70.52 7.90
CA SER A 87 20.78 70.48 7.07
C SER A 87 21.85 71.52 7.48
N SER A 88 21.96 71.82 8.77
CA SER A 88 22.94 72.76 9.33
C SER A 88 24.31 72.12 9.62
N ILE A 89 24.40 70.79 9.63
CA ILE A 89 25.64 70.01 9.71
C ILE A 89 25.94 69.42 8.33
N VAL A 90 27.03 69.87 7.69
CA VAL A 90 27.30 69.61 6.27
C VAL A 90 28.76 69.26 6.02
N ALA A 91 29.05 68.13 5.39
CA ALA A 91 30.37 67.84 4.84
C ALA A 91 30.27 66.88 3.65
N PRO A 92 31.22 66.95 2.68
CA PRO A 92 31.34 65.92 1.65
C PRO A 92 32.12 64.68 2.12
N GLY A 93 32.84 64.77 3.25
CA GLY A 93 33.56 63.67 3.89
C GLY A 93 32.71 62.90 4.90
N ALA A 94 33.36 62.21 5.85
CA ALA A 94 32.70 61.41 6.87
C ALA A 94 32.20 62.26 8.06
N LEU A 95 31.14 61.81 8.73
CA LEU A 95 30.65 62.36 10.00
C LEU A 95 30.84 61.32 11.12
N ASN A 96 31.64 61.63 12.15
CA ASN A 96 31.83 60.76 13.31
C ASN A 96 31.29 61.41 14.59
N LEU A 97 30.29 60.80 15.22
CA LEU A 97 29.67 61.26 16.46
C LEU A 97 29.87 60.23 17.57
N ARG A 98 30.49 60.61 18.68
CA ARG A 98 30.67 59.69 19.83
C ARG A 98 30.77 60.40 21.17
N ALA A 99 30.46 59.69 22.25
CA ALA A 99 30.68 60.17 23.61
C ALA A 99 32.18 60.27 23.92
N ALA A 100 32.56 61.26 24.74
CA ALA A 100 33.94 61.38 25.24
C ALA A 100 34.23 60.29 26.30
N SER A 101 33.23 60.03 27.15
CA SER A 101 33.17 58.97 28.14
C SER A 101 33.13 57.57 27.51
N ASN A 102 33.69 56.59 28.21
CA ASN A 102 33.81 55.21 27.68
C ASN A 102 32.50 54.42 27.71
N VAL A 103 31.58 54.74 28.62
CA VAL A 103 30.30 54.04 28.80
C VAL A 103 29.19 55.07 28.82
N TRP A 104 28.37 55.07 27.78
CA TRP A 104 27.32 56.07 27.58
C TRP A 104 26.07 55.48 26.92
N THR A 105 24.94 56.20 27.04
CA THR A 105 23.71 55.85 26.31
C THR A 105 23.54 56.78 25.11
N TYR A 106 23.34 56.25 23.91
CA TYR A 106 23.02 57.03 22.71
C TYR A 106 21.53 56.88 22.42
N ARG A 107 20.79 57.96 22.27
CA ARG A 107 19.37 57.90 21.87
C ARG A 107 19.16 58.68 20.58
N LEU A 108 18.63 58.01 19.57
CA LEU A 108 18.43 58.61 18.25
C LEU A 108 16.94 58.65 17.92
N GLY A 109 16.52 59.71 17.23
CA GLY A 109 15.13 59.91 16.80
C GLY A 109 14.21 60.11 17.99
N THR A 110 12.99 59.57 17.93
CA THR A 110 12.01 59.77 19.00
C THR A 110 12.37 59.12 20.34
N SER A 111 13.40 58.26 20.41
CA SER A 111 13.90 57.73 21.68
C SER A 111 14.52 58.82 22.57
N ALA A 112 15.03 59.88 21.94
CA ALA A 112 15.52 61.09 22.61
C ALA A 112 14.41 62.14 22.87
N GLU A 113 13.13 61.75 22.72
CA GLU A 113 11.97 62.60 23.00
C GLU A 113 11.21 62.12 24.24
N THR A 114 10.48 63.05 24.87
CA THR A 114 9.50 62.75 25.91
C THR A 114 8.33 61.96 25.33
N GLY A 115 7.56 61.24 26.15
CA GLY A 115 6.41 60.45 25.67
C GLY A 115 5.31 61.25 24.93
N GLY A 116 5.32 62.59 25.00
CA GLY A 116 4.47 63.47 24.21
C GLY A 116 5.09 63.99 22.90
N GLY A 117 6.30 63.55 22.55
CA GLY A 117 7.04 63.99 21.36
C GLY A 117 7.78 65.34 21.50
N ALA A 118 8.00 65.85 22.71
CA ALA A 118 8.89 67.02 22.88
C ALA A 118 10.33 66.57 23.10
N VAL A 119 11.33 67.33 22.62
CA VAL A 119 12.76 67.06 22.89
C VAL A 119 13.02 67.02 24.40
N VAL A 120 13.77 66.02 24.87
CA VAL A 120 14.16 65.94 26.29
C VAL A 120 15.22 67.01 26.57
N ASP A 121 15.05 67.76 27.65
CA ASP A 121 16.10 68.69 28.11
C ASP A 121 17.31 67.87 28.60
N PRO A 122 18.54 68.14 28.11
CA PRO A 122 19.74 67.42 28.54
C PRO A 122 19.94 67.37 30.06
N ALA A 123 19.45 68.38 30.80
CA ALA A 123 19.51 68.38 32.27
C ALA A 123 18.71 67.24 32.92
N PHE A 124 17.74 66.66 32.23
CA PHE A 124 16.95 65.50 32.67
C PHE A 124 17.35 64.20 31.96
N ALA A 125 18.32 64.23 31.06
CA ALA A 125 18.85 63.09 30.30
C ALA A 125 20.32 62.80 30.66
N THR A 126 20.64 62.84 31.95
CA THR A 126 22.02 62.58 32.42
C THR A 126 22.52 61.24 31.91
N ARG A 127 23.78 61.18 31.49
CA ARG A 127 24.44 60.00 30.93
C ARG A 127 23.90 59.53 29.59
N MET A 128 23.31 60.44 28.83
CA MET A 128 22.77 60.20 27.50
C MET A 128 23.35 61.20 26.50
N LEU A 129 23.64 60.73 25.28
CA LEU A 129 23.94 61.52 24.11
C LEU A 129 22.69 61.44 23.25
N ASP A 130 21.93 62.52 23.23
CA ASP A 130 20.65 62.57 22.56
C ASP A 130 20.77 63.19 21.17
N LEU A 131 20.19 62.51 20.18
CA LEU A 131 19.99 63.02 18.83
C LEU A 131 18.50 62.89 18.49
N PRO A 132 17.62 63.74 19.06
CA PRO A 132 16.20 63.79 18.74
C PRO A 132 15.93 64.01 17.25
N THR A 133 14.66 63.88 16.82
CA THR A 133 14.29 64.04 15.40
C THR A 133 14.77 65.36 14.79
N ARG A 134 14.82 66.43 15.60
CA ARG A 134 15.42 67.73 15.25
C ARG A 134 16.89 67.60 14.83
N ASP A 135 17.68 66.89 15.62
CA ASP A 135 19.13 66.84 15.43
C ASP A 135 19.50 65.88 14.31
N LEU A 136 18.73 64.80 14.12
CA LEU A 136 18.85 63.98 12.90
C LEU A 136 18.52 64.78 11.64
N ALA A 137 17.48 65.62 11.65
CA ALA A 137 17.14 66.49 10.51
C ALA A 137 18.16 67.61 10.27
N ALA A 138 19.00 67.93 11.25
CA ALA A 138 20.09 68.90 11.11
C ALA A 138 21.25 68.36 10.26
N LEU A 139 21.36 67.03 10.10
CA LEU A 139 22.34 66.42 9.21
C LEU A 139 21.93 66.64 7.75
N ALA A 140 22.81 67.21 6.93
CA ALA A 140 22.59 67.33 5.50
C ALA A 140 22.83 66.00 4.78
N ASP A 141 22.17 65.81 3.64
CA ASP A 141 22.49 64.68 2.75
C ASP A 141 23.83 64.93 2.02
N GLY A 142 24.57 63.86 1.72
CA GLY A 142 25.81 63.89 0.93
C GLY A 142 27.10 63.60 1.70
N PHE A 143 27.02 63.12 2.94
CA PHE A 143 28.18 62.59 3.65
C PHE A 143 28.69 61.31 2.96
N SER A 144 30.02 61.09 2.97
CA SER A 144 30.58 59.84 2.43
C SER A 144 30.27 58.63 3.32
N ASP A 145 30.13 58.86 4.62
CA ASP A 145 29.75 57.89 5.66
C ASP A 145 29.37 58.63 6.96
N ILE A 146 28.49 58.05 7.77
CA ILE A 146 28.13 58.55 9.10
C ILE A 146 28.36 57.44 10.12
N THR A 147 29.26 57.65 11.09
CA THR A 147 29.48 56.73 12.21
C THR A 147 28.95 57.33 13.51
N ILE A 148 28.10 56.61 14.24
CA ILE A 148 27.58 57.03 15.54
C ILE A 148 27.86 55.96 16.60
N GLY A 149 28.48 56.34 17.72
CA GLY A 149 28.60 55.50 18.91
C GLY A 149 29.97 54.89 19.19
N ARG A 150 30.02 53.92 20.11
CA ARG A 150 31.23 53.18 20.54
C ARG A 150 30.88 51.74 20.91
N SER A 151 31.74 50.79 20.56
CA SER A 151 31.55 49.35 20.80
C SER A 151 32.07 48.84 22.17
N ALA A 152 32.53 49.74 23.05
CA ALA A 152 33.05 49.35 24.36
C ALA A 152 31.93 48.82 25.27
N ALA A 153 32.26 47.84 26.14
CA ALA A 153 31.28 47.21 27.02
C ALA A 153 30.53 48.23 27.89
N GLY A 154 29.21 48.08 28.00
CA GLY A 154 28.30 48.95 28.73
C GLY A 154 27.68 50.09 27.91
N ASN A 155 28.14 50.38 26.68
CA ASN A 155 27.47 51.36 25.84
C ASN A 155 26.09 50.86 25.41
N THR A 156 25.07 51.69 25.54
CA THR A 156 23.70 51.36 25.12
C THR A 156 23.28 52.31 24.02
N MET A 157 22.60 51.82 22.99
CA MET A 157 22.00 52.63 21.93
C MET A 157 20.51 52.34 21.84
N ARG A 158 19.70 53.38 21.75
CA ARG A 158 18.24 53.31 21.61
C ARG A 158 17.82 54.07 20.36
N LEU A 159 17.12 53.38 19.45
CA LEU A 159 16.65 53.95 18.20
C LEU A 159 15.13 54.12 18.26
N GLY A 160 14.65 55.36 18.17
CA GLY A 160 13.23 55.66 17.99
C GLY A 160 12.87 55.81 16.51
N ASP A 161 11.73 56.45 16.26
CA ASP A 161 11.32 56.83 14.92
C ASP A 161 12.34 57.78 14.30
N ALA A 162 12.74 57.48 13.06
CA ALA A 162 13.63 58.28 12.23
C ALA A 162 13.19 58.15 10.76
N PHE A 163 12.21 58.97 10.36
CA PHE A 163 11.68 59.01 9.00
C PHE A 163 11.10 60.39 8.67
N ASN A 164 10.51 60.56 7.49
CA ASN A 164 9.74 61.76 7.13
C ASN A 164 8.40 61.82 7.86
N MET A 165 8.37 62.52 9.00
CA MET A 165 7.23 62.58 9.90
C MET A 165 6.32 63.76 9.58
N THR A 166 5.02 63.47 9.44
CA THR A 166 3.95 64.46 9.26
C THR A 166 3.15 64.73 10.54
N SER A 167 3.35 63.91 11.58
CA SER A 167 2.66 64.05 12.86
C SER A 167 3.45 63.39 14.00
N ILE A 168 3.20 63.81 15.23
CA ILE A 168 3.69 63.13 16.44
C ILE A 168 2.81 61.89 16.68
N LYS A 169 3.41 60.68 16.69
CA LYS A 169 2.65 59.43 16.87
C LYS A 169 1.82 59.39 18.17
N ALA A 170 2.34 59.92 19.27
CA ALA A 170 1.69 59.90 20.58
C ALA A 170 0.43 60.79 20.68
N THR A 171 0.41 61.93 20.00
CA THR A 171 -0.63 62.97 20.17
C THR A 171 -1.46 63.20 18.92
N GLY A 172 -0.97 62.82 17.74
CA GLY A 172 -1.58 63.14 16.45
C GLY A 172 -1.33 64.59 15.98
N GLU A 173 -0.63 65.41 16.77
CA GLU A 173 -0.32 66.80 16.42
C GLU A 173 0.59 66.89 15.20
N SER A 174 0.42 67.94 14.39
CA SER A 174 1.20 68.15 13.16
C SER A 174 2.69 68.30 13.46
N ARG A 175 3.52 67.59 12.69
CA ARG A 175 4.99 67.67 12.73
C ARG A 175 5.47 67.68 11.28
N LEU A 176 6.39 68.56 10.89
CA LEU A 176 6.94 68.56 9.54
C LEU A 176 8.45 68.47 9.62
N ILE A 177 8.94 67.26 9.84
CA ILE A 177 10.37 67.00 9.99
C ILE A 177 10.76 65.69 9.33
N ASP A 178 11.84 65.73 8.56
CA ASP A 178 12.44 64.53 7.99
C ASP A 178 13.67 64.14 8.79
N ALA A 179 13.50 63.14 9.66
CA ALA A 179 14.56 62.58 10.49
C ALA A 179 15.14 61.29 9.89
N SER A 180 14.79 60.93 8.63
CA SER A 180 15.46 59.82 7.95
C SER A 180 16.92 60.16 7.64
N ILE A 181 17.81 59.18 7.81
CA ILE A 181 19.22 59.32 7.45
C ILE A 181 19.40 58.82 6.01
N LYS A 182 19.90 59.67 5.12
CA LYS A 182 19.93 59.37 3.68
C LYS A 182 21.31 59.00 3.16
N ASP A 183 22.35 59.01 3.99
CA ASP A 183 23.71 58.60 3.68
C ASP A 183 24.06 57.25 4.33
N PRO A 184 25.18 56.59 3.95
CA PRO A 184 25.63 55.36 4.63
C PRO A 184 25.78 55.60 6.14
N LEU A 185 25.27 54.67 6.94
CA LEU A 185 25.23 54.80 8.40
C LEU A 185 25.82 53.58 9.08
N GLU A 186 26.84 53.79 9.91
CA GLU A 186 27.43 52.80 10.81
C GLU A 186 27.09 53.13 12.28
N LEU A 187 26.51 52.18 13.00
CA LEU A 187 26.17 52.29 14.42
C LEU A 187 27.02 51.36 15.27
N LEU A 188 27.62 51.89 16.33
CA LEU A 188 28.49 51.15 17.24
C LEU A 188 27.95 51.19 18.68
N THR A 189 27.66 50.03 19.27
CA THR A 189 27.18 49.91 20.66
C THR A 189 27.53 48.56 21.29
N ASP A 190 27.33 48.41 22.60
CA ASP A 190 27.35 47.10 23.27
C ASP A 190 25.94 46.52 23.41
N ALA A 191 24.94 47.34 23.70
CA ALA A 191 23.53 46.94 23.68
C ALA A 191 22.73 47.85 22.75
N LEU A 192 21.97 47.26 21.81
CA LEU A 192 21.06 47.98 20.91
C LEU A 192 19.61 47.68 21.27
N PHE A 193 18.80 48.73 21.38
CA PHE A 193 17.35 48.66 21.46
C PHE A 193 16.73 49.47 20.32
N VAL A 194 15.85 48.85 19.55
CA VAL A 194 15.04 49.56 18.54
C VAL A 194 13.62 49.64 19.07
N GLU A 195 13.22 50.86 19.41
CA GLU A 195 11.95 51.23 20.06
C GLU A 195 11.11 52.21 19.22
N GLY A 196 11.40 52.30 17.92
CA GLY A 196 10.60 53.00 16.91
C GLY A 196 10.95 52.60 15.48
N ASP A 197 10.33 53.25 14.50
CA ASP A 197 10.51 53.03 13.06
C ASP A 197 11.72 53.80 12.53
N PHE A 198 12.88 53.15 12.55
CA PHE A 198 14.16 53.75 12.19
C PHE A 198 14.49 53.45 10.71
N ARG A 199 14.63 54.49 9.89
CA ARG A 199 14.78 54.33 8.43
C ARG A 199 16.04 54.99 7.86
N VAL A 200 16.77 54.22 7.06
CA VAL A 200 17.88 54.68 6.20
C VAL A 200 17.50 54.43 4.73
N PRO A 201 16.65 55.27 4.11
CA PRO A 201 15.91 54.88 2.90
C PRO A 201 16.73 54.76 1.61
N LEU A 202 17.91 55.36 1.53
CA LEU A 202 18.68 55.45 0.27
C LEU A 202 20.02 54.69 0.29
N ASN A 203 20.56 54.40 1.48
CA ASN A 203 21.92 53.89 1.63
C ASN A 203 22.00 52.74 2.66
N PRO A 204 23.13 52.02 2.74
CA PRO A 204 23.30 50.92 3.68
C PRO A 204 23.29 51.35 5.15
N LEU A 205 22.75 50.48 6.00
CA LEU A 205 22.81 50.55 7.46
C LEU A 205 23.69 49.41 7.98
N VAL A 206 24.82 49.74 8.59
CA VAL A 206 25.73 48.81 9.26
C VAL A 206 25.62 48.99 10.76
N ILE A 207 25.48 47.89 11.50
CA ILE A 207 25.35 47.91 12.96
C ILE A 207 26.31 46.90 13.57
N HIS A 208 27.14 47.37 14.51
CA HIS A 208 27.95 46.53 15.38
C HIS A 208 27.48 46.66 16.83
N ALA A 209 26.87 45.60 17.35
CA ALA A 209 26.34 45.52 18.70
C ALA A 209 26.92 44.31 19.47
N GLY A 210 26.92 44.37 20.80
CA GLY A 210 27.01 43.17 21.64
C GLY A 210 25.69 42.41 21.60
N SER A 211 24.63 42.95 22.17
CA SER A 211 23.28 42.39 22.05
C SER A 211 22.34 43.33 21.29
N SER A 212 21.35 42.77 20.59
CA SER A 212 20.39 43.52 19.80
C SER A 212 18.97 43.12 20.13
N THR A 213 18.10 44.08 20.44
CA THR A 213 16.68 43.87 20.70
C THR A 213 15.84 44.80 19.83
N ILE A 214 15.04 44.23 18.93
CA ILE A 214 14.05 44.96 18.14
C ILE A 214 12.69 44.80 18.82
N LEU A 215 12.23 45.85 19.51
CA LEU A 215 10.99 45.80 20.27
C LEU A 215 9.77 45.74 19.35
N ARG A 216 8.67 45.20 19.87
CA ARG A 216 7.37 45.18 19.16
C ARG A 216 6.77 46.58 19.09
N THR A 217 6.83 47.29 20.19
CA THR A 217 6.09 48.54 20.40
C THR A 217 6.98 49.74 20.20
N ASN A 218 6.36 50.80 19.70
CA ASN A 218 6.95 52.11 19.66
C ASN A 218 6.92 52.76 21.04
N VAL A 219 7.98 53.50 21.43
CA VAL A 219 8.02 54.28 22.67
C VAL A 219 6.87 55.30 22.78
N HIS A 220 6.39 55.81 21.64
CA HIS A 220 5.27 56.77 21.56
C HIS A 220 3.89 56.13 21.38
N THR A 221 3.82 54.83 21.08
CA THR A 221 2.55 54.08 21.02
C THR A 221 2.71 52.73 21.71
N PRO A 222 2.94 52.71 23.03
CA PRO A 222 3.27 51.49 23.77
C PRO A 222 2.12 50.46 23.80
N ASN A 223 0.89 50.90 23.53
CA ASN A 223 -0.31 50.05 23.52
C ASN A 223 -0.76 49.65 22.10
N ASN A 224 0.08 49.82 21.07
CA ASN A 224 -0.29 49.46 19.71
C ASN A 224 -0.49 47.93 19.58
N SER A 225 -1.62 47.53 18.98
CA SER A 225 -1.95 46.12 18.76
C SER A 225 -1.08 45.46 17.68
N THR A 226 -0.58 46.24 16.72
CA THR A 226 0.36 45.81 15.69
C THR A 226 1.79 46.18 16.07
N PRO A 227 2.80 45.43 15.62
CA PRO A 227 4.18 45.90 15.70
C PRO A 227 4.32 47.32 15.10
N ASP A 228 5.09 48.19 15.75
CA ASP A 228 5.34 49.60 15.33
C ASP A 228 6.77 50.06 15.64
N SER A 229 7.72 49.13 15.60
CA SER A 229 9.14 49.41 15.77
C SER A 229 9.96 48.46 14.90
N GLY A 230 11.04 48.97 14.32
CA GLY A 230 11.90 48.18 13.45
C GLY A 230 12.88 48.99 12.61
N LEU A 231 13.69 48.26 11.86
CA LEU A 231 14.72 48.79 10.97
C LEU A 231 14.26 48.69 9.51
N THR A 232 14.50 49.73 8.71
CA THR A 232 14.24 49.70 7.27
C THR A 232 15.33 50.43 6.48
N ALA A 233 15.97 49.73 5.55
CA ALA A 233 16.97 50.30 4.63
C ALA A 233 17.02 49.54 3.29
N PRO A 234 17.67 50.05 2.24
CA PRO A 234 18.00 49.24 1.06
C PRO A 234 18.85 48.02 1.43
N SER A 235 19.91 48.23 2.22
CA SER A 235 20.77 47.15 2.71
C SER A 235 21.01 47.30 4.21
N ILE A 236 20.96 46.18 4.95
CA ILE A 236 21.25 46.12 6.39
C ILE A 236 22.31 45.04 6.63
N ASP A 237 23.41 45.41 7.28
CA ASP A 237 24.42 44.50 7.84
C ASP A 237 24.40 44.62 9.37
N LEU A 238 23.84 43.61 10.04
CA LEU A 238 23.69 43.58 11.50
C LEU A 238 24.62 42.53 12.12
N ASN A 239 25.70 43.01 12.73
CA ASN A 239 26.69 42.20 13.44
C ASN A 239 26.48 42.30 14.95
N THR A 240 26.04 41.21 15.58
CA THR A 240 25.68 41.16 17.00
C THR A 240 26.53 40.10 17.73
N ARG A 241 27.23 40.47 18.82
CA ARG A 241 28.00 39.56 19.68
C ARG A 241 27.22 39.13 20.93
N GLY A 242 26.43 38.07 20.84
CA GLY A 242 25.63 37.57 21.96
C GLY A 242 24.29 37.03 21.51
N SER A 243 23.26 37.88 21.39
CA SER A 243 21.95 37.44 20.90
C SER A 243 21.17 38.56 20.22
N LEU A 244 20.31 38.16 19.29
CA LEU A 244 19.33 39.00 18.61
C LEU A 244 17.91 38.56 19.00
N GLN A 245 17.14 39.49 19.57
CA GLN A 245 15.71 39.31 19.79
C GLN A 245 14.92 40.22 18.84
N VAL A 246 13.94 39.66 18.11
CA VAL A 246 13.10 40.40 17.16
C VAL A 246 11.62 40.23 17.47
N SER A 247 11.02 41.28 18.00
CA SER A 247 9.58 41.40 18.26
C SER A 247 8.88 42.39 17.32
N GLY A 248 9.65 43.29 16.69
CA GLY A 248 9.24 44.25 15.66
C GLY A 248 9.56 43.77 14.24
N TRP A 249 10.22 44.60 13.42
CA TRP A 249 10.70 44.18 12.09
C TRP A 249 12.15 44.57 11.76
N ILE A 250 12.77 43.79 10.88
CA ILE A 250 13.99 44.15 10.15
C ILE A 250 13.70 43.94 8.66
N ARG A 251 13.72 45.02 7.88
CA ARG A 251 13.36 44.98 6.46
C ARG A 251 14.44 45.58 5.59
N ALA A 252 14.92 44.82 4.62
CA ALA A 252 15.77 45.33 3.55
C ALA A 252 15.11 45.14 2.17
N SER A 253 15.36 46.03 1.22
CA SER A 253 14.88 45.83 -0.17
C SER A 253 15.90 45.13 -1.07
N GLN A 254 17.19 45.23 -0.73
CA GLN A 254 18.31 44.59 -1.43
C GLN A 254 18.93 43.53 -0.52
N THR A 255 19.94 43.87 0.28
CA THR A 255 20.68 42.90 1.10
C THR A 255 20.27 42.98 2.57
N LEU A 256 19.92 41.84 3.16
CA LEU A 256 19.75 41.71 4.62
C LEU A 256 20.71 40.64 5.12
N ASP A 257 21.82 41.07 5.71
CA ASP A 257 22.82 40.20 6.30
C ASP A 257 22.84 40.38 7.82
N ILE A 258 22.65 39.28 8.55
CA ILE A 258 22.61 39.24 10.01
C ILE A 258 23.59 38.17 10.48
N SER A 259 24.59 38.59 11.25
CA SER A 259 25.60 37.72 11.85
C SER A 259 25.55 37.81 13.37
N ILE A 260 25.36 36.66 14.03
CA ILE A 260 25.28 36.55 15.49
C ILE A 260 26.38 35.61 15.98
N THR A 261 27.33 36.13 16.75
CA THR A 261 28.49 35.38 17.24
C THR A 261 28.59 35.47 18.76
N GLU A 262 29.40 34.62 19.38
CA GLU A 262 29.69 34.67 20.83
C GLU A 262 28.44 34.52 21.70
N THR A 263 27.44 33.74 21.25
CA THR A 263 26.19 33.53 21.99
C THR A 263 26.45 32.71 23.26
N SER A 264 26.17 33.30 24.43
CA SER A 264 26.30 32.63 25.74
C SER A 264 25.08 31.80 26.13
N GLY A 265 23.89 32.17 25.62
CA GLY A 265 22.64 31.44 25.83
C GLY A 265 22.43 30.28 24.84
N ASN A 266 21.25 29.67 24.88
CA ASN A 266 20.90 28.57 23.98
C ASN A 266 20.58 29.04 22.55
N TYR A 267 20.15 30.29 22.38
CA TYR A 267 19.65 30.81 21.11
C TYR A 267 20.38 32.10 20.72
N SER A 268 20.95 32.10 19.51
CA SER A 268 21.49 33.30 18.86
C SER A 268 20.36 34.22 18.41
N LEU A 269 19.28 33.64 17.87
CA LEU A 269 18.11 34.38 17.38
C LEU A 269 16.85 33.91 18.06
N VAL A 270 16.06 34.85 18.57
CA VAL A 270 14.69 34.63 19.04
C VAL A 270 13.76 35.62 18.34
N THR A 271 12.70 35.14 17.71
CA THR A 271 11.67 36.01 17.13
C THR A 271 10.31 35.74 17.78
N ASP A 272 9.55 36.81 18.04
CA ASP A 272 8.23 36.73 18.65
C ASP A 272 7.11 36.63 17.59
N ALA A 273 5.94 36.14 18.01
CA ALA A 273 4.77 36.08 17.14
C ALA A 273 4.38 37.47 16.58
N GLY A 274 4.29 37.54 15.26
CA GLY A 274 3.99 38.77 14.51
C GLY A 274 5.20 39.64 14.18
N SER A 275 6.41 39.26 14.58
CA SER A 275 7.62 39.95 14.13
C SER A 275 8.01 39.55 12.70
N GLU A 276 8.94 40.30 12.09
CA GLU A 276 9.34 40.09 10.69
C GLU A 276 10.83 40.32 10.45
N ILE A 277 11.47 39.38 9.75
CA ILE A 277 12.79 39.54 9.11
C ILE A 277 12.58 39.34 7.61
N ALA A 278 12.73 40.38 6.80
CA ALA A 278 12.35 40.30 5.39
C ALA A 278 13.29 41.02 4.42
N GLN A 279 13.67 40.29 3.37
CA GLN A 279 14.14 40.84 2.11
C GLN A 279 12.91 41.03 1.21
N THR A 280 12.61 42.29 0.86
CA THR A 280 11.32 42.71 0.30
C THR A 280 11.35 43.06 -1.18
N GLY A 281 12.53 43.33 -1.74
CA GLY A 281 12.66 43.67 -3.16
C GLY A 281 12.63 42.44 -4.07
N THR A 282 12.45 42.66 -5.36
CA THR A 282 12.47 41.61 -6.38
C THR A 282 13.89 41.12 -6.72
N THR A 283 14.91 41.75 -6.14
CA THR A 283 16.34 41.43 -6.25
C THR A 283 16.98 41.57 -4.87
N GLY A 284 18.05 40.82 -4.60
CA GLY A 284 18.81 40.94 -3.35
C GLY A 284 19.04 39.60 -2.64
N THR A 285 19.53 39.66 -1.40
CA THR A 285 19.92 38.49 -0.61
C THR A 285 19.40 38.59 0.82
N LEU A 286 19.17 37.44 1.45
CA LEU A 286 18.86 37.30 2.87
C LEU A 286 19.82 36.27 3.47
N SER A 287 20.61 36.67 4.45
CA SER A 287 21.49 35.79 5.21
C SER A 287 21.32 36.03 6.70
N VAL A 288 21.07 34.96 7.46
CA VAL A 288 20.96 34.97 8.92
C VAL A 288 21.77 33.80 9.45
N THR A 289 22.90 34.10 10.11
CA THR A 289 23.82 33.09 10.65
C THR A 289 24.03 33.29 12.14
N GLY A 290 23.99 32.21 12.91
CA GLY A 290 24.27 32.21 14.35
C GLY A 290 25.12 31.03 14.80
N ASP A 291 25.92 31.21 15.84
CA ASP A 291 26.76 30.15 16.43
C ASP A 291 26.01 29.22 17.42
N LYS A 292 24.76 29.54 17.76
CA LYS A 292 23.84 28.74 18.57
C LYS A 292 22.46 28.62 17.89
N GLY A 293 21.43 28.26 18.66
CA GLY A 293 20.13 27.90 18.11
C GLY A 293 19.32 29.09 17.59
N PHE A 294 18.39 28.81 16.69
CA PHE A 294 17.34 29.74 16.27
C PHE A 294 15.99 29.31 16.82
N ARG A 295 15.22 30.25 17.36
CA ARG A 295 13.83 30.06 17.77
C ARG A 295 12.95 31.08 17.06
N ILE A 296 12.18 30.62 16.08
CA ILE A 296 11.39 31.48 15.20
C ILE A 296 9.90 31.35 15.50
N ALA A 297 9.25 32.43 15.94
CA ALA A 297 7.78 32.53 16.00
C ALA A 297 7.19 33.58 15.04
N GLY A 298 8.04 34.42 14.44
CA GLY A 298 7.65 35.45 13.47
C GLY A 298 7.70 34.99 12.02
N THR A 299 7.74 35.97 11.10
CA THR A 299 7.90 35.75 9.67
C THR A 299 9.36 35.94 9.25
N VAL A 300 9.90 35.00 8.47
CA VAL A 300 11.20 35.14 7.78
C VAL A 300 10.96 34.99 6.28
N ARG A 301 11.26 36.02 5.50
CA ARG A 301 10.82 36.09 4.09
C ARG A 301 11.90 36.62 3.13
N ALA A 302 12.02 35.99 1.97
CA ALA A 302 12.70 36.57 0.80
C ALA A 302 11.77 36.64 -0.42
N ALA A 303 11.80 37.78 -1.11
CA ALA A 303 10.95 38.08 -2.27
C ALA A 303 11.71 38.06 -3.61
N ALA A 304 13.04 38.07 -3.59
CA ALA A 304 13.84 38.05 -4.81
C ALA A 304 13.59 36.78 -5.65
N ALA A 305 13.65 36.93 -6.98
CA ALA A 305 13.68 35.79 -7.89
C ALA A 305 15.03 35.06 -7.78
N ALA A 306 15.02 33.74 -7.94
CA ALA A 306 16.18 32.87 -7.69
C ALA A 306 16.84 33.12 -6.32
N ALA A 307 16.03 33.47 -5.31
CA ALA A 307 16.53 33.72 -3.98
C ALA A 307 17.01 32.42 -3.34
N VAL A 308 18.18 32.48 -2.70
CA VAL A 308 18.73 31.39 -1.89
C VAL A 308 19.01 31.94 -0.49
N PRO A 309 17.97 32.20 0.33
CA PRO A 309 18.19 32.69 1.68
C PRO A 309 18.98 31.67 2.49
N ILE A 310 19.93 32.16 3.29
CA ILE A 310 20.73 31.34 4.19
C ILE A 310 20.17 31.53 5.59
N LEU A 311 19.60 30.47 6.17
CA LEU A 311 19.16 30.44 7.58
C LEU A 311 19.92 29.32 8.29
N ALA A 312 21.02 29.68 8.96
CA ALA A 312 21.95 28.72 9.54
C ALA A 312 22.08 28.91 11.06
N ALA A 313 21.52 27.95 11.81
CA ALA A 313 21.68 27.85 13.26
C ALA A 313 22.87 26.94 13.60
N GLY A 314 23.74 27.35 14.53
CA GLY A 314 24.90 26.58 14.96
C GLY A 314 24.57 25.35 15.81
N THR A 315 23.36 25.29 16.38
CA THR A 315 22.84 24.11 17.11
C THR A 315 21.43 23.75 16.65
N VAL A 316 20.39 24.05 17.43
CA VAL A 316 19.00 23.69 17.13
C VAL A 316 18.30 24.76 16.28
N PHE A 317 17.42 24.35 15.37
CA PHE A 317 16.54 25.26 14.63
C PHE A 317 15.08 24.93 14.95
N GLU A 318 14.46 25.74 15.80
CA GLU A 318 13.07 25.62 16.25
C GLU A 318 12.17 26.62 15.52
N ILE A 319 11.14 26.12 14.84
CA ILE A 319 10.09 26.90 14.20
C ILE A 319 8.79 26.67 14.99
N LEU A 320 8.31 27.71 15.66
CA LEU A 320 7.20 27.68 16.60
C LEU A 320 5.83 27.83 15.89
N PRO A 321 4.71 27.55 16.58
CA PRO A 321 3.38 27.71 16.00
C PRO A 321 3.14 29.13 15.47
N ASN A 322 2.48 29.25 14.31
CA ASN A 322 2.20 30.49 13.57
C ASN A 322 3.41 31.17 12.93
N ALA A 323 4.63 30.62 13.03
CA ALA A 323 5.76 31.10 12.26
C ALA A 323 5.54 30.85 10.75
N ASP A 324 6.03 31.77 9.91
CA ASP A 324 6.00 31.65 8.44
C ASP A 324 7.41 31.90 7.88
N ILE A 325 8.06 30.84 7.39
CA ILE A 325 9.34 30.95 6.67
C ILE A 325 9.06 30.75 5.19
N ALA A 326 9.33 31.76 4.38
CA ALA A 326 8.89 31.77 2.99
C ALA A 326 9.91 32.35 2.00
N VAL A 327 10.05 31.69 0.85
CA VAL A 327 10.55 32.33 -0.39
C VAL A 327 9.41 32.46 -1.37
N THR A 328 9.24 33.65 -1.96
CA THR A 328 8.09 33.93 -2.84
C THR A 328 8.46 34.14 -4.30
N GLY A 329 9.73 34.44 -4.59
CA GLY A 329 10.24 34.54 -5.95
C GLY A 329 10.23 33.21 -6.69
N VAL A 330 10.22 33.30 -8.02
CA VAL A 330 10.35 32.16 -8.96
C VAL A 330 11.77 31.58 -8.93
N GLY A 331 11.89 30.26 -9.03
CA GLY A 331 13.20 29.58 -9.10
C GLY A 331 14.03 29.67 -7.82
N SER A 332 13.41 29.93 -6.68
CA SER A 332 14.09 30.18 -5.40
C SER A 332 14.32 28.88 -4.62
N THR A 333 15.40 28.78 -3.86
CA THR A 333 15.72 27.61 -3.03
C THR A 333 15.79 28.01 -1.56
N LEU A 334 14.84 27.56 -0.74
CA LEU A 334 14.85 27.80 0.69
C LEU A 334 15.69 26.72 1.41
N ASN A 335 16.83 27.13 1.99
CA ASN A 335 17.71 26.24 2.73
C ASN A 335 17.52 26.43 4.24
N LEU A 336 17.12 25.37 4.94
CA LEU A 336 17.06 25.32 6.40
C LEU A 336 18.16 24.38 6.90
N THR A 337 19.09 24.91 7.69
CA THR A 337 20.22 24.13 8.22
C THR A 337 20.34 24.33 9.73
N ALA A 338 20.33 23.22 10.45
CA ALA A 338 20.67 23.16 11.88
C ALA A 338 22.06 22.54 12.06
N GLY A 339 22.73 22.87 13.16
CA GLY A 339 23.97 22.21 13.57
C GLY A 339 23.74 20.89 14.32
N THR A 340 22.55 20.68 14.88
CA THR A 340 22.11 19.42 15.51
C THR A 340 20.73 19.00 15.02
N ASP A 341 19.68 19.62 15.55
CA ASP A 341 18.28 19.17 15.42
C ASP A 341 17.43 20.27 14.80
N LEU A 342 16.44 19.90 14.00
CA LEU A 342 15.50 20.82 13.39
C LEU A 342 14.07 20.40 13.72
N ALA A 343 13.27 21.34 14.24
CA ALA A 343 11.92 21.07 14.69
C ALA A 343 10.93 22.13 14.18
N LEU A 344 9.90 21.68 13.48
CA LEU A 344 8.72 22.45 13.10
C LEU A 344 7.58 22.07 14.04
N ALA A 345 7.05 23.03 14.78
CA ALA A 345 5.87 22.83 15.60
C ALA A 345 4.59 22.79 14.75
N LEU A 346 3.55 22.14 15.27
CA LEU A 346 2.19 22.20 14.72
C LEU A 346 1.73 23.66 14.53
N GLY A 347 1.20 23.97 13.35
CA GLY A 347 0.75 25.31 12.97
C GLY A 347 1.85 26.25 12.45
N SER A 348 3.09 25.80 12.31
CA SER A 348 4.13 26.52 11.56
C SER A 348 4.02 26.29 10.05
N ASN A 349 4.53 27.24 9.24
CA ASN A 349 4.57 27.15 7.79
C ASN A 349 6.00 27.34 7.27
N VAL A 350 6.44 26.44 6.39
CA VAL A 350 7.67 26.55 5.59
C VAL A 350 7.29 26.38 4.13
N ARG A 351 7.51 27.42 3.31
CA ARG A 351 6.96 27.43 1.95
C ARG A 351 7.87 28.07 0.89
N ALA A 352 7.93 27.47 -0.29
CA ALA A 352 8.71 27.95 -1.42
C ALA A 352 7.85 28.12 -2.67
N GLY A 353 7.66 29.38 -3.09
CA GLY A 353 6.92 29.72 -4.30
C GLY A 353 5.41 29.45 -4.21
N VAL A 354 4.87 29.29 -2.99
CA VAL A 354 3.46 28.94 -2.76
C VAL A 354 2.85 29.86 -1.71
N SER A 355 1.65 30.35 -1.99
CA SER A 355 0.73 30.94 -1.01
C SER A 355 -0.26 29.88 -0.53
N VAL A 356 -0.52 29.87 0.77
CA VAL A 356 -1.41 28.91 1.43
C VAL A 356 -2.65 29.65 1.91
N SER A 357 -3.83 29.13 1.58
CA SER A 357 -5.09 29.62 2.14
C SER A 357 -5.88 28.47 2.79
N TRP A 358 -6.48 28.74 3.94
CA TRP A 358 -7.17 27.74 4.76
C TRP A 358 -8.68 27.92 4.62
N ASN A 359 -9.38 26.90 4.12
CA ASN A 359 -10.85 26.89 3.96
C ASN A 359 -11.54 25.90 4.92
N GLY A 360 -11.04 25.81 6.15
CA GLY A 360 -11.39 24.78 7.12
C GLY A 360 -10.12 24.07 7.58
N VAL A 361 -10.15 22.73 7.61
CA VAL A 361 -9.01 21.91 8.08
C VAL A 361 -7.98 21.65 6.96
N SER A 362 -8.38 21.70 5.69
CA SER A 362 -7.48 21.43 4.56
C SER A 362 -6.89 22.73 3.98
N PRO A 363 -5.58 22.81 3.75
CA PRO A 363 -4.97 23.92 3.03
C PRO A 363 -5.28 23.84 1.53
N SER A 364 -5.37 25.00 0.89
CA SER A 364 -5.38 25.16 -0.56
C SER A 364 -4.17 25.97 -0.99
N TYR A 365 -3.57 25.58 -2.11
CA TYR A 365 -2.29 26.11 -2.56
C TYR A 365 -2.43 26.95 -3.82
N THR A 366 -1.79 28.11 -3.85
CA THR A 366 -1.64 28.95 -5.04
C THR A 366 -0.16 29.16 -5.32
N ILE A 367 0.33 28.75 -6.49
CA ILE A 367 1.73 28.96 -6.88
C ILE A 367 1.94 30.47 -7.13
N THR A 368 2.84 31.08 -6.36
CA THR A 368 3.26 32.48 -6.49
C THR A 368 4.60 32.63 -7.22
N GLY A 369 5.44 31.60 -7.21
CA GLY A 369 6.68 31.52 -7.97
C GLY A 369 6.94 30.06 -8.33
N ALA A 370 7.01 29.72 -9.61
CA ALA A 370 7.19 28.33 -10.04
C ALA A 370 8.62 27.82 -9.79
N ASN A 371 8.77 26.50 -9.72
CA ASN A 371 10.07 25.81 -9.61
C ASN A 371 10.90 26.30 -8.40
N SER A 372 10.24 26.56 -7.27
CA SER A 372 10.93 26.96 -6.04
C SER A 372 11.02 25.79 -5.07
N ASP A 373 12.25 25.50 -4.63
CA ASP A 373 12.64 24.30 -3.92
C ASP A 373 12.81 24.55 -2.42
N ILE A 374 12.73 23.49 -1.62
CA ILE A 374 13.09 23.50 -0.19
C ILE A 374 14.15 22.42 0.06
N THR A 375 15.20 22.78 0.82
CA THR A 375 16.15 21.81 1.38
C THR A 375 16.12 21.91 2.91
N ILE A 376 15.87 20.80 3.58
CA ILE A 376 15.89 20.68 5.05
C ILE A 376 16.96 19.69 5.44
N ASN A 377 17.95 20.15 6.21
CA ASN A 377 19.04 19.30 6.70
C ASN A 377 19.18 19.41 8.22
N ALA A 378 19.03 18.27 8.90
CA ALA A 378 19.31 18.10 10.31
C ALA A 378 20.41 17.04 10.50
N PRO A 379 21.58 17.38 11.05
CA PRO A 379 22.63 16.41 11.31
C PRO A 379 22.24 15.25 12.25
N ASN A 380 21.24 15.46 13.11
CA ASN A 380 20.69 14.46 14.02
C ASN A 380 19.19 14.24 13.71
N GLU A 381 18.30 14.80 14.52
CA GLU A 381 16.85 14.53 14.49
C GLU A 381 16.07 15.61 13.73
N LEU A 382 15.04 15.19 12.99
CA LEU A 382 14.12 16.07 12.28
C LEU A 382 12.67 15.82 12.70
N LEU A 383 12.03 16.84 13.26
CA LEU A 383 10.58 16.89 13.51
C LEU A 383 9.89 17.83 12.52
N LEU A 384 8.97 17.29 11.73
CA LEU A 384 8.11 18.02 10.79
C LEU A 384 6.66 18.03 11.30
N GLY A 385 6.32 18.94 12.21
CA GLY A 385 4.94 19.09 12.74
C GLY A 385 4.07 20.12 12.02
N GLY A 386 4.67 21.03 11.26
CA GLY A 386 3.97 22.08 10.51
C GLY A 386 3.60 21.69 9.07
N LEU A 387 3.31 22.71 8.27
CA LEU A 387 3.15 22.59 6.82
C LEU A 387 4.47 22.89 6.12
N VAL A 388 4.93 21.96 5.27
CA VAL A 388 6.04 22.16 4.33
C VAL A 388 5.48 22.10 2.91
N VAL A 389 5.61 23.17 2.14
CA VAL A 389 5.05 23.22 0.77
C VAL A 389 5.97 23.87 -0.25
N ALA A 390 6.26 23.14 -1.33
CA ALA A 390 7.13 23.60 -2.41
C ALA A 390 6.41 23.59 -3.77
N SER A 391 6.74 24.55 -4.62
CA SER A 391 6.28 24.64 -6.02
C SER A 391 7.26 24.00 -7.01
N GLY A 392 8.45 23.62 -6.56
CA GLY A 392 9.46 22.81 -7.24
C GLY A 392 9.71 21.51 -6.46
N GLY A 393 10.97 21.25 -6.12
CA GLY A 393 11.47 20.11 -5.34
C GLY A 393 11.50 20.29 -3.83
N LEU A 394 11.62 19.15 -3.14
CA LEU A 394 11.86 19.08 -1.70
C LEU A 394 12.91 18.01 -1.43
N ALA A 395 13.98 18.38 -0.72
CA ALA A 395 14.99 17.47 -0.22
C ALA A 395 15.01 17.50 1.30
N VAL A 396 14.96 16.32 1.92
CA VAL A 396 14.92 16.17 3.38
C VAL A 396 15.95 15.14 3.81
N SER A 397 16.85 15.51 4.72
CA SER A 397 17.81 14.59 5.33
C SER A 397 17.88 14.77 6.84
N ALA A 398 17.95 13.64 7.54
CA ALA A 398 18.22 13.57 8.97
C ALA A 398 19.35 12.56 9.22
N GLY A 399 20.13 12.76 10.29
CA GLY A 399 21.14 11.80 10.74
C GLY A 399 20.59 10.85 11.81
N ASN A 400 21.42 10.51 12.79
CA ASN A 400 21.07 9.53 13.82
C ASN A 400 20.33 10.17 14.99
N SER A 401 19.45 9.39 15.61
CA SER A 401 18.83 9.73 16.88
C SER A 401 19.90 9.79 17.98
N SER A 402 19.97 10.92 18.68
CA SER A 402 20.97 11.24 19.70
C SER A 402 20.45 11.12 21.13
N ARG A 403 19.12 11.06 21.32
CA ARG A 403 18.46 11.00 22.63
C ARG A 403 17.19 10.15 22.63
N SER A 404 16.63 9.91 23.82
CA SER A 404 15.34 9.24 23.98
C SER A 404 14.18 10.21 23.88
N HIS A 405 13.16 9.83 23.10
CA HIS A 405 11.92 10.56 22.82
C HIS A 405 10.69 9.93 23.48
N ALA A 406 10.88 9.07 24.49
CA ALA A 406 9.77 8.36 25.15
C ALA A 406 8.68 9.32 25.68
N ALA A 407 9.09 10.48 26.22
CA ALA A 407 8.13 11.49 26.70
C ALA A 407 7.36 12.17 25.56
N GLU A 408 7.98 12.36 24.40
CA GLU A 408 7.35 12.94 23.21
C GLU A 408 6.28 11.99 22.64
N PHE A 409 6.63 10.71 22.45
CA PHE A 409 5.67 9.69 22.02
C PHE A 409 4.54 9.48 23.03
N ALA A 410 4.85 9.45 24.33
CA ALA A 410 3.83 9.37 25.37
C ALA A 410 2.86 10.57 25.35
N ALA A 411 3.36 11.77 25.00
CA ALA A 411 2.53 12.96 24.86
C ALA A 411 1.65 12.90 23.61
N ILE A 412 2.20 12.49 22.45
CA ILE A 412 1.46 12.32 21.19
C ILE A 412 0.32 11.33 21.36
N PHE A 413 0.58 10.20 22.02
CA PHE A 413 -0.38 9.11 22.22
C PHE A 413 -1.03 9.11 23.60
N ALA A 414 -1.06 10.26 24.30
CA ALA A 414 -1.63 10.35 25.65
C ALA A 414 -3.11 9.91 25.72
N THR A 415 -3.86 10.07 24.62
CA THR A 415 -5.27 9.65 24.51
C THR A 415 -5.44 8.18 24.10
N ASN A 416 -4.37 7.51 23.68
CA ASN A 416 -4.34 6.09 23.31
C ASN A 416 -3.03 5.44 23.83
N PRO A 417 -2.92 5.17 25.14
CA PRO A 417 -1.69 4.63 25.73
C PRO A 417 -1.35 3.20 25.27
N THR A 418 -2.30 2.51 24.63
CA THR A 418 -2.11 1.18 24.02
C THR A 418 -1.64 1.24 22.56
N HIS A 419 -1.44 2.45 22.01
CA HIS A 419 -0.99 2.63 20.64
C HIS A 419 0.35 1.94 20.38
N TYR A 420 0.57 1.46 19.15
CA TYR A 420 1.79 0.73 18.79
C TYR A 420 3.06 1.55 19.08
N MET A 421 3.01 2.85 18.85
CA MET A 421 4.10 3.82 19.07
C MET A 421 4.10 4.48 20.46
N ALA A 422 3.15 4.19 21.35
CA ALA A 422 3.06 4.88 22.66
C ALA A 422 4.27 4.67 23.57
N SER A 423 4.97 3.54 23.42
CA SER A 423 6.19 3.20 24.17
C SER A 423 7.47 3.34 23.33
N HIS A 424 7.38 3.95 22.16
CA HIS A 424 8.53 4.15 21.28
C HIS A 424 9.36 5.34 21.77
N ASP A 425 10.64 5.40 21.41
CA ASP A 425 11.54 6.41 21.99
C ASP A 425 12.66 6.90 21.07
N ARG A 426 12.65 6.56 19.78
CA ARG A 426 13.65 7.02 18.82
C ARG A 426 13.01 7.39 17.49
N TYR A 427 13.66 8.29 16.77
CA TYR A 427 13.42 8.57 15.36
C TYR A 427 14.60 9.37 14.82
N SER A 428 14.87 9.23 13.54
CA SER A 428 15.64 10.21 12.77
C SER A 428 14.70 11.24 12.15
N ILE A 429 13.56 10.78 11.62
CA ILE A 429 12.53 11.64 11.01
C ILE A 429 11.18 11.34 11.66
N LEU A 430 10.54 12.35 12.24
CA LEU A 430 9.16 12.31 12.71
C LEU A 430 8.32 13.35 11.95
N LEU A 431 7.38 12.89 11.12
CA LEU A 431 6.39 13.74 10.44
C LEU A 431 5.05 13.63 11.17
N THR A 432 4.58 14.72 11.76
CA THR A 432 3.21 14.83 12.32
C THR A 432 2.33 15.83 11.55
N GLY A 433 2.96 16.67 10.71
CA GLY A 433 2.31 17.71 9.93
C GLY A 433 1.92 17.29 8.51
N THR A 434 2.17 18.15 7.53
CA THR A 434 1.87 17.87 6.12
C THR A 434 2.99 18.34 5.20
N ILE A 435 3.38 17.49 4.26
CA ILE A 435 4.26 17.82 3.14
C ILE A 435 3.40 17.88 1.86
N ALA A 436 3.53 18.97 1.10
CA ALA A 436 2.92 19.09 -0.22
C ALA A 436 3.94 19.58 -1.25
N VAL A 437 4.02 18.88 -2.39
CA VAL A 437 4.91 19.26 -3.48
C VAL A 437 4.13 19.38 -4.79
N LEU A 438 4.17 20.59 -5.35
CA LEU A 438 3.29 20.99 -6.45
C LEU A 438 3.99 21.03 -7.81
N GLY A 439 5.32 21.10 -7.80
CA GLY A 439 6.15 21.13 -9.00
C GLY A 439 6.54 19.75 -9.47
N ALA A 440 7.15 19.71 -10.65
CA ALA A 440 7.83 18.52 -11.13
C ALA A 440 8.96 18.15 -10.18
N VAL A 441 8.91 16.95 -9.63
CA VAL A 441 9.95 16.35 -8.81
C VAL A 441 10.22 14.97 -9.36
N GLU A 442 11.49 14.62 -9.58
CA GLU A 442 11.85 13.26 -10.00
C GLU A 442 11.57 12.26 -8.86
N GLU A 443 12.00 12.55 -7.63
CA GLU A 443 11.71 11.72 -6.45
C GLU A 443 11.88 12.52 -5.15
N LEU A 444 10.88 12.48 -4.25
CA LEU A 444 11.03 12.89 -2.86
C LEU A 444 11.57 11.70 -2.05
N VAL A 445 12.77 11.83 -1.48
CA VAL A 445 13.37 10.79 -0.64
C VAL A 445 13.38 11.23 0.82
N LEU A 446 12.75 10.44 1.68
CA LEU A 446 12.90 10.49 3.14
C LEU A 446 13.73 9.27 3.54
N SER A 447 15.02 9.46 3.82
CA SER A 447 15.95 8.39 4.17
C SER A 447 16.69 8.72 5.46
N ALA A 448 16.85 7.72 6.32
CA ALA A 448 17.60 7.85 7.55
C ALA A 448 18.15 6.50 8.06
N SER A 449 19.13 6.57 8.96
CA SER A 449 19.74 5.36 9.55
C SER A 449 18.98 4.80 10.75
N ASP A 450 18.32 5.62 11.56
CA ASP A 450 17.34 5.15 12.56
C ASP A 450 15.92 5.26 11.99
N ASP A 451 14.92 5.28 12.87
CA ASP A 451 13.52 5.07 12.50
C ASP A 451 12.91 6.28 11.76
N VAL A 452 12.07 6.00 10.77
CA VAL A 452 11.25 7.00 10.06
C VAL A 452 9.79 6.82 10.44
N VAL A 453 9.20 7.83 11.09
CA VAL A 453 7.85 7.79 11.64
C VAL A 453 6.97 8.85 10.98
N LEU A 454 5.96 8.42 10.22
CA LEU A 454 5.06 9.29 9.45
C LEU A 454 3.63 9.20 9.98
N LEU A 455 3.29 10.07 10.93
CA LEU A 455 1.93 10.27 11.45
C LEU A 455 1.14 11.30 10.63
N GLY A 456 1.84 12.16 9.88
CA GLY A 456 1.29 13.21 9.02
C GLY A 456 1.20 12.81 7.55
N ASN A 457 0.67 13.72 6.72
CA ASN A 457 0.34 13.44 5.31
C ASN A 457 1.45 13.89 4.34
N ILE A 458 1.58 13.19 3.21
CA ILE A 458 2.44 13.61 2.09
C ILE A 458 1.59 13.60 0.81
N SER A 459 1.61 14.70 0.07
CA SER A 459 0.92 14.82 -1.22
C SER A 459 1.86 15.38 -2.29
N LEU A 460 2.09 14.59 -3.35
CA LEU A 460 2.78 15.02 -4.57
C LEU A 460 1.74 15.12 -5.69
N THR A 461 1.85 16.13 -6.56
CA THR A 461 0.79 16.41 -7.56
C THR A 461 1.25 16.35 -9.02
N ASP A 462 2.56 16.41 -9.29
CA ASP A 462 3.07 16.24 -10.65
C ASP A 462 3.09 14.77 -11.08
N LEU A 463 2.73 14.50 -12.34
CA LEU A 463 2.50 13.15 -12.86
C LEU A 463 3.73 12.24 -12.78
N ALA A 464 4.95 12.80 -12.79
CA ALA A 464 6.19 12.04 -12.72
C ALA A 464 6.76 11.90 -11.30
N SER A 465 6.05 12.41 -10.28
CA SER A 465 6.57 12.41 -8.92
C SER A 465 6.54 11.05 -8.24
N ASP A 466 7.72 10.64 -7.79
CA ASP A 466 7.97 9.48 -6.94
C ASP A 466 8.15 9.89 -5.47
N LEU A 467 7.87 8.97 -4.55
CA LEU A 467 8.19 9.04 -3.13
C LEU A 467 8.92 7.77 -2.69
N THR A 468 10.05 7.94 -2.03
CA THR A 468 10.73 6.86 -1.31
C THR A 468 10.85 7.21 0.17
N VAL A 469 10.35 6.32 1.02
CA VAL A 469 10.52 6.34 2.47
C VAL A 469 11.42 5.18 2.84
N GLN A 470 12.57 5.45 3.45
CA GLN A 470 13.56 4.43 3.76
C GLN A 470 14.15 4.63 5.16
N SER A 471 14.29 3.54 5.89
CA SER A 471 15.06 3.47 7.14
C SER A 471 15.98 2.25 7.11
N ASP A 472 17.20 2.40 7.62
CA ASP A 472 18.10 1.27 7.85
C ASP A 472 17.62 0.36 9.00
N SER A 473 16.61 0.82 9.78
CA SER A 473 16.03 0.14 10.94
C SER A 473 14.54 -0.15 10.72
N PHE A 474 13.67 0.86 10.90
CA PHE A 474 12.23 0.68 10.99
C PHE A 474 11.46 1.86 10.40
N VAL A 475 10.39 1.57 9.65
CA VAL A 475 9.45 2.58 9.11
C VAL A 475 8.06 2.38 9.72
N PHE A 476 7.51 3.44 10.32
CA PHE A 476 6.12 3.50 10.79
C PHE A 476 5.33 4.52 9.99
N ILE A 477 4.13 4.17 9.53
CA ILE A 477 3.25 5.09 8.77
C ILE A 477 1.82 4.97 9.30
N GLU A 478 1.18 6.11 9.57
CA GLU A 478 -0.26 6.26 9.88
C GLU A 478 -0.91 7.44 9.14
N GLY A 479 -0.14 8.21 8.38
CA GLY A 479 -0.65 9.29 7.53
C GLY A 479 -1.14 8.82 6.16
N GLN A 480 -1.77 9.74 5.43
CA GLN A 480 -2.10 9.56 4.02
C GLN A 480 -0.92 9.94 3.14
N LEU A 481 -0.39 8.97 2.38
CA LEU A 481 0.66 9.21 1.39
C LEU A 481 0.06 9.06 -0.01
N GLN A 482 0.00 10.17 -0.75
CA GLN A 482 -0.58 10.23 -2.09
C GLN A 482 0.43 10.74 -3.10
N VAL A 483 0.76 9.91 -4.10
CA VAL A 483 1.71 10.25 -5.17
C VAL A 483 1.17 9.84 -6.55
N PRO A 484 1.66 10.41 -7.66
CA PRO A 484 1.20 10.00 -8.99
C PRO A 484 1.87 8.74 -9.55
N ASP A 485 3.20 8.59 -9.50
CA ASP A 485 3.91 7.48 -10.15
C ASP A 485 4.35 6.37 -9.18
N LYS A 486 5.45 6.51 -8.44
CA LYS A 486 5.94 5.42 -7.57
C LYS A 486 5.98 5.79 -6.10
N LEU A 487 5.53 4.86 -5.27
CA LEU A 487 5.64 4.94 -3.81
C LEU A 487 6.44 3.73 -3.32
N ARG A 488 7.60 3.98 -2.71
CA ARG A 488 8.48 2.95 -2.17
C ARG A 488 8.62 3.13 -0.66
N VAL A 489 8.49 2.03 0.07
CA VAL A 489 8.73 1.99 1.52
C VAL A 489 9.71 0.86 1.82
N PHE A 490 10.87 1.21 2.37
CA PHE A 490 11.95 0.29 2.68
C PHE A 490 12.28 0.35 4.18
N GLY A 491 12.13 -0.77 4.89
CA GLY A 491 12.47 -0.89 6.30
C GLY A 491 13.56 -1.93 6.50
N GLY A 492 14.66 -1.55 7.15
CA GLY A 492 15.81 -2.44 7.32
C GLY A 492 16.51 -2.79 6.02
N VAL A 493 16.27 -2.02 4.95
CA VAL A 493 16.79 -2.25 3.61
C VAL A 493 17.29 -0.92 3.07
N ALA A 494 18.53 -0.93 2.56
CA ALA A 494 19.15 0.24 1.95
C ALA A 494 18.46 0.62 0.62
N LEU A 495 18.68 1.86 0.16
CA LEU A 495 18.13 2.34 -1.13
C LEU A 495 18.60 1.52 -2.34
N ASP A 496 19.78 0.92 -2.28
CA ASP A 496 20.30 0.02 -3.33
C ASP A 496 19.71 -1.41 -3.26
N GLY A 497 18.86 -1.67 -2.27
CA GLY A 497 18.22 -2.96 -2.03
C GLY A 497 19.05 -3.93 -1.18
N THR A 498 20.16 -3.51 -0.60
CA THR A 498 20.92 -4.31 0.38
C THR A 498 20.09 -4.52 1.64
N ASP A 499 19.98 -5.77 2.09
CA ASP A 499 19.36 -6.12 3.37
C ASP A 499 20.30 -5.73 4.53
N LEU A 500 19.83 -4.85 5.41
CA LEU A 500 20.56 -4.35 6.58
C LEU A 500 20.12 -5.05 7.88
N SER A 501 19.19 -6.00 7.80
CA SER A 501 18.64 -6.73 8.93
C SER A 501 17.96 -5.85 9.99
N GLY A 502 17.52 -4.65 9.60
CA GLY A 502 16.89 -3.67 10.48
C GLY A 502 15.44 -4.01 10.81
N ALA A 503 15.09 -3.94 12.09
CA ALA A 503 13.72 -4.03 12.57
C ALA A 503 13.63 -3.42 13.96
N ASN A 504 12.42 -3.07 14.37
CA ASN A 504 12.18 -2.64 15.74
C ASN A 504 12.22 -3.82 16.73
N THR A 505 12.00 -3.54 18.01
CA THR A 505 12.04 -4.53 19.10
C THR A 505 10.95 -5.60 19.03
N ARG A 506 10.00 -5.49 18.09
CA ARG A 506 8.88 -6.42 17.88
C ARG A 506 9.00 -7.21 16.57
N GLY A 507 10.12 -7.12 15.84
CA GLY A 507 10.34 -7.84 14.58
C GLY A 507 9.95 -7.07 13.31
N SER A 508 9.10 -6.04 13.42
CA SER A 508 8.64 -5.28 12.26
C SER A 508 9.74 -4.38 11.67
N SER A 509 9.99 -4.51 10.36
CA SER A 509 10.76 -3.55 9.57
C SER A 509 9.87 -2.44 9.02
N ILE A 510 8.64 -2.77 8.62
CA ILE A 510 7.63 -1.81 8.17
C ILE A 510 6.35 -2.06 8.97
N TYR A 511 5.80 -1.00 9.55
CA TYR A 511 4.49 -1.05 10.19
C TYR A 511 3.61 0.08 9.68
N LEU A 512 2.63 -0.29 8.86
CA LEU A 512 1.54 0.60 8.44
C LEU A 512 0.41 0.43 9.45
N GLY A 513 0.12 1.49 10.22
CA GLY A 513 -0.95 1.49 11.21
C GLY A 513 -2.35 1.43 10.59
N SER A 514 -3.39 1.55 11.41
CA SER A 514 -4.78 1.34 10.97
C SER A 514 -5.46 2.61 10.42
N THR A 515 -4.75 3.73 10.44
CA THR A 515 -5.23 5.02 9.93
C THR A 515 -4.40 5.42 8.70
N GLY A 516 -4.98 6.24 7.81
CA GLY A 516 -4.32 6.65 6.58
C GLY A 516 -4.54 5.73 5.38
N ALA A 517 -3.71 5.91 4.35
CA ALA A 517 -3.69 5.07 3.14
C ALA A 517 -2.40 5.34 2.35
N LEU A 518 -1.89 4.31 1.66
CA LEU A 518 -0.87 4.45 0.63
C LEU A 518 -1.55 4.46 -0.74
N ASN A 519 -1.41 5.56 -1.49
CA ASN A 519 -2.12 5.72 -2.76
C ASN A 519 -1.21 6.22 -3.88
N THR A 520 -1.17 5.49 -5.00
CA THR A 520 -0.65 6.03 -6.27
C THR A 520 -1.80 6.31 -7.22
N THR A 521 -1.73 7.44 -7.94
CA THR A 521 -2.91 7.98 -8.64
C THR A 521 -2.81 7.99 -10.16
N GLY A 522 -1.61 7.82 -10.73
CA GLY A 522 -1.38 7.75 -12.17
C GLY A 522 -1.60 6.35 -12.75
N ALA A 523 -1.81 6.26 -14.06
CA ALA A 523 -1.80 4.97 -14.76
C ALA A 523 -0.36 4.41 -14.82
N GLY A 524 -0.19 3.09 -14.74
CA GLY A 524 1.12 2.44 -14.75
C GLY A 524 1.94 2.59 -13.47
N SER A 525 1.36 3.24 -12.45
CA SER A 525 1.99 3.54 -11.16
C SER A 525 2.33 2.30 -10.32
N SER A 526 3.19 2.44 -9.30
CA SER A 526 3.54 1.28 -8.45
C SER A 526 3.72 1.62 -6.98
N ILE A 527 3.28 0.69 -6.11
CA ILE A 527 3.58 0.72 -4.68
C ILE A 527 4.47 -0.48 -4.34
N THR A 528 5.63 -0.23 -3.75
CA THR A 528 6.57 -1.27 -3.31
C THR A 528 6.85 -1.15 -1.82
N LEU A 529 6.57 -2.21 -1.07
CA LEU A 529 6.98 -2.34 0.33
C LEU A 529 8.04 -3.44 0.43
N ARG A 530 9.18 -3.13 1.06
CA ARG A 530 10.27 -4.09 1.28
C ARG A 530 10.82 -4.00 2.69
N GLY A 531 10.53 -5.01 3.51
CA GLY A 531 11.10 -5.18 4.85
C GLY A 531 12.21 -6.23 4.87
N SER A 532 13.29 -6.03 5.64
CA SER A 532 14.28 -7.09 5.91
C SER A 532 13.77 -8.17 6.85
N ARG A 533 12.79 -7.84 7.69
CA ARG A 533 12.07 -8.72 8.61
C ARG A 533 10.61 -8.66 8.24
N ASP A 534 9.74 -8.18 9.13
CA ASP A 534 8.29 -8.20 8.89
C ASP A 534 7.77 -6.94 8.20
N VAL A 535 6.68 -7.12 7.45
CA VAL A 535 5.86 -6.04 6.91
C VAL A 535 4.43 -6.20 7.43
N ASP A 536 4.05 -5.33 8.36
CA ASP A 536 2.69 -5.19 8.86
C ASP A 536 1.94 -4.12 8.05
N ALA A 537 0.88 -4.50 7.34
CA ALA A 537 0.03 -3.59 6.58
C ALA A 537 -1.41 -3.59 7.11
N ARG A 538 -1.75 -2.57 7.91
CA ARG A 538 -3.08 -2.42 8.56
C ARG A 538 -3.92 -1.27 8.01
N MET A 539 -3.43 -0.56 6.99
CA MET A 539 -4.18 0.47 6.25
C MET A 539 -4.35 0.07 4.77
N PRO A 540 -5.34 0.66 4.06
CA PRO A 540 -5.53 0.40 2.64
C PRO A 540 -4.33 0.79 1.78
N ILE A 541 -4.02 -0.04 0.79
CA ILE A 541 -3.00 0.22 -0.24
C ILE A 541 -3.68 0.22 -1.61
N VAL A 542 -3.56 1.32 -2.35
CA VAL A 542 -4.25 1.51 -3.64
C VAL A 542 -3.26 1.97 -4.72
N ALA A 543 -3.13 1.19 -5.79
CA ALA A 543 -2.26 1.53 -6.91
C ALA A 543 -3.01 1.82 -8.21
N GLY A 544 -2.98 3.08 -8.65
CA GLY A 544 -3.42 3.51 -9.99
C GLY A 544 -4.77 4.20 -10.06
N GLY A 545 -5.24 4.83 -8.98
CA GLY A 545 -6.57 5.42 -8.97
C GLY A 545 -6.87 6.38 -7.83
N GLN A 546 -7.98 7.09 -7.96
CA GLN A 546 -8.52 7.97 -6.94
C GLN A 546 -9.50 7.20 -6.05
N ILE A 547 -9.32 7.28 -4.73
CA ILE A 547 -10.22 6.69 -3.75
C ILE A 547 -11.41 7.63 -3.57
N GLY A 548 -12.61 7.20 -3.98
CA GLY A 548 -13.86 7.94 -3.82
C GLY A 548 -14.83 7.25 -2.86
N ALA A 549 -15.94 7.93 -2.55
CA ALA A 549 -16.95 7.43 -1.61
C ALA A 549 -17.63 6.11 -2.06
N SER A 550 -17.64 5.82 -3.37
CA SER A 550 -18.23 4.62 -3.96
C SER A 550 -17.21 3.59 -4.45
N GLY A 551 -15.92 3.77 -4.13
CA GLY A 551 -14.83 2.90 -4.58
C GLY A 551 -13.74 3.64 -5.36
N ILE A 552 -12.93 2.90 -6.11
CA ILE A 552 -11.76 3.43 -6.81
C ILE A 552 -12.13 3.81 -8.25
N THR A 553 -11.74 5.01 -8.65
CA THR A 553 -11.72 5.41 -10.06
C THR A 553 -10.30 5.23 -10.60
N TRP A 554 -10.09 4.19 -11.42
CA TRP A 554 -8.80 3.88 -12.02
C TRP A 554 -8.38 4.93 -13.04
N ALA A 555 -7.12 5.36 -12.99
CA ALA A 555 -6.55 6.32 -13.93
C ALA A 555 -6.18 5.69 -15.29
N GLY A 556 -5.98 4.37 -15.32
CA GLY A 556 -5.68 3.62 -16.53
C GLY A 556 -5.10 2.23 -16.23
N ASP A 557 -4.40 1.68 -17.21
CA ASP A 557 -3.81 0.34 -17.16
C ASP A 557 -2.43 0.34 -16.46
N GLY A 558 -2.02 -0.81 -15.94
CA GLY A 558 -0.62 -1.11 -15.61
C GLY A 558 -0.20 -0.97 -14.15
N SER A 559 -1.04 -0.43 -13.26
CA SER A 559 -0.61 -0.13 -11.90
C SER A 559 -0.50 -1.35 -10.98
N SER A 560 0.50 -1.40 -10.10
CA SER A 560 0.85 -2.60 -9.32
C SER A 560 1.20 -2.34 -7.86
N VAL A 561 1.01 -3.37 -7.02
CA VAL A 561 1.48 -3.42 -5.63
C VAL A 561 2.39 -4.63 -5.44
N THR A 562 3.57 -4.43 -4.86
CA THR A 562 4.48 -5.51 -4.45
C THR A 562 4.84 -5.36 -2.99
N ILE A 563 4.66 -6.42 -2.21
CA ILE A 563 5.08 -6.50 -0.80
C ILE A 563 6.04 -7.66 -0.66
N THR A 564 7.25 -7.38 -0.16
CA THR A 564 8.27 -8.38 0.14
C THR A 564 8.73 -8.22 1.58
N ALA A 565 8.73 -9.31 2.33
CA ALA A 565 9.26 -9.37 3.69
C ALA A 565 10.38 -10.41 3.73
N GLY A 566 11.44 -10.14 4.49
CA GLY A 566 12.45 -11.16 4.77
C GLY A 566 11.95 -12.24 5.73
N GLN A 567 10.90 -11.93 6.50
CA GLN A 567 10.21 -12.83 7.43
C GLN A 567 8.69 -12.79 7.17
N GLN A 568 7.87 -12.22 8.05
CA GLN A 568 6.41 -12.28 7.93
C GLN A 568 5.80 -11.11 7.13
N ILE A 569 4.73 -11.40 6.38
CA ILE A 569 3.78 -10.37 5.95
C ILE A 569 2.51 -10.51 6.81
N PHE A 570 2.11 -9.45 7.50
CA PHE A 570 0.84 -9.36 8.20
C PHE A 570 -0.07 -8.37 7.48
N LEU A 571 -1.22 -8.81 6.98
CA LEU A 571 -2.22 -7.94 6.33
C LEU A 571 -3.49 -7.87 7.17
N ASP A 572 -4.00 -6.67 7.40
CA ASP A 572 -5.29 -6.41 8.08
C ASP A 572 -6.13 -5.32 7.38
N ALA A 573 -5.84 -5.07 6.11
CA ALA A 573 -6.51 -4.07 5.30
C ALA A 573 -6.49 -4.42 3.81
N PRO A 574 -7.41 -3.88 3.00
CA PRO A 574 -7.51 -4.24 1.60
C PRO A 574 -6.35 -3.68 0.76
N ILE A 575 -5.88 -4.48 -0.19
CA ILE A 575 -4.92 -4.07 -1.22
C ILE A 575 -5.64 -4.07 -2.56
N GLN A 576 -5.57 -2.94 -3.27
CA GLN A 576 -6.19 -2.79 -4.58
C GLN A 576 -5.20 -2.26 -5.63
N ALA A 577 -5.25 -2.80 -6.83
CA ALA A 577 -4.41 -2.37 -7.94
C ALA A 577 -5.15 -2.45 -9.29
N ALA A 578 -4.75 -1.63 -10.26
CA ALA A 578 -5.28 -1.73 -11.61
C ALA A 578 -4.88 -3.06 -12.27
N ALA A 579 -3.60 -3.44 -12.19
CA ALA A 579 -3.00 -4.55 -12.93
C ALA A 579 -2.53 -5.72 -12.05
N ALA A 580 -1.77 -5.49 -10.97
CA ALA A 580 -1.12 -6.61 -10.29
C ALA A 580 -0.94 -6.41 -8.78
N ILE A 581 -1.02 -7.51 -8.05
CA ILE A 581 -0.67 -7.57 -6.62
C ILE A 581 0.25 -8.77 -6.42
N THR A 582 1.43 -8.56 -5.82
CA THR A 582 2.39 -9.64 -5.54
C THR A 582 2.80 -9.60 -4.07
N LEU A 583 2.61 -10.70 -3.35
CA LEU A 583 3.03 -10.86 -1.95
C LEU A 583 4.09 -11.96 -1.85
N LYS A 584 5.22 -11.64 -1.21
CA LYS A 584 6.38 -12.54 -1.03
C LYS A 584 6.88 -12.49 0.41
N PRO A 585 6.25 -13.22 1.35
CA PRO A 585 6.84 -13.43 2.66
C PRO A 585 8.12 -14.28 2.57
N GLY A 586 8.98 -14.15 3.58
CA GLY A 586 10.21 -14.93 3.73
C GLY A 586 10.07 -16.08 4.73
N THR A 587 11.17 -16.43 5.38
CA THR A 587 11.20 -17.48 6.40
C THR A 587 10.81 -16.88 7.75
N PRO A 588 9.85 -17.44 8.51
CA PRO A 588 9.38 -16.83 9.74
C PRO A 588 10.52 -16.71 10.77
N GLY A 589 10.58 -15.56 11.44
CA GLY A 589 11.39 -15.30 12.62
C GLY A 589 10.93 -16.09 13.85
N THR A 590 11.64 -15.90 14.96
CA THR A 590 11.32 -16.56 16.24
C THR A 590 10.04 -16.05 16.89
N ASP A 591 9.63 -14.85 16.51
CA ASP A 591 8.46 -14.10 16.94
C ASP A 591 7.20 -14.38 16.12
N ASP A 592 7.36 -15.00 14.95
CA ASP A 592 6.27 -15.20 13.98
C ASP A 592 5.39 -16.43 14.21
N ASN A 593 5.65 -17.21 15.26
CA ASN A 593 4.96 -18.48 15.51
C ASN A 593 4.96 -19.43 14.29
N ASN A 594 6.04 -19.42 13.51
CA ASN A 594 6.19 -20.22 12.28
C ASN A 594 5.19 -19.87 11.15
N GLN A 595 4.67 -18.63 11.11
CA GLN A 595 3.76 -18.15 10.08
C GLN A 595 4.46 -17.14 9.15
N ASN A 596 4.47 -17.42 7.84
CA ASN A 596 5.08 -16.55 6.83
C ASN A 596 4.14 -15.41 6.42
N LEU A 597 2.85 -15.71 6.29
CA LEU A 597 1.83 -14.76 5.85
C LEU A 597 0.61 -14.93 6.75
N ILE A 598 0.24 -13.84 7.40
CA ILE A 598 -1.02 -13.72 8.14
C ILE A 598 -1.88 -12.71 7.38
N MET A 599 -3.10 -13.12 7.06
CA MET A 599 -4.13 -12.22 6.57
C MET A 599 -5.28 -12.25 7.57
N THR A 600 -6.02 -11.17 7.72
CA THR A 600 -7.30 -11.18 8.46
C THR A 600 -8.44 -11.19 7.45
N THR A 601 -9.69 -11.28 7.93
CA THR A 601 -10.86 -11.15 7.06
C THR A 601 -11.03 -9.74 6.46
N ALA A 602 -10.30 -8.73 6.96
CA ALA A 602 -10.30 -7.38 6.41
C ALA A 602 -9.37 -7.22 5.18
N SER A 603 -8.50 -8.20 4.92
CA SER A 603 -7.35 -8.10 4.01
C SER A 603 -7.64 -8.49 2.56
N GLY A 604 -8.81 -8.11 2.04
CA GLY A 604 -9.23 -8.47 0.67
C GLY A 604 -8.23 -7.97 -0.38
N LEU A 605 -7.91 -8.83 -1.36
CA LEU A 605 -7.03 -8.47 -2.49
C LEU A 605 -7.87 -8.28 -3.75
N ASN A 606 -7.73 -7.14 -4.42
CA ASN A 606 -8.51 -6.82 -5.61
C ASN A 606 -7.66 -6.22 -6.73
N ALA A 607 -7.53 -6.93 -7.85
CA ALA A 607 -6.92 -6.42 -9.07
C ALA A 607 -7.98 -6.23 -10.16
N ALA A 608 -8.11 -5.01 -10.70
CA ALA A 608 -9.24 -4.62 -11.54
C ALA A 608 -9.29 -5.29 -12.93
N GLY A 609 -8.21 -5.95 -13.35
CA GLY A 609 -8.08 -6.51 -14.69
C GLY A 609 -7.56 -5.51 -15.72
N LEU A 610 -6.95 -4.41 -15.27
CA LEU A 610 -6.42 -3.34 -16.11
C LEU A 610 -4.90 -3.49 -16.27
N GLY A 611 -4.46 -4.61 -16.85
CA GLY A 611 -3.04 -4.89 -17.13
C GLY A 611 -2.47 -4.05 -18.27
N PRO A 612 -1.13 -3.88 -18.33
CA PRO A 612 -0.47 -3.09 -19.37
C PRO A 612 -0.71 -3.71 -20.75
N ASN A 613 -0.71 -2.90 -21.82
CA ASN A 613 -0.96 -3.37 -23.19
C ASN A 613 -2.29 -4.12 -23.36
N ASN A 614 -3.34 -3.70 -22.63
CA ASN A 614 -4.67 -4.32 -22.68
C ASN A 614 -4.67 -5.82 -22.27
N THR A 615 -3.72 -6.23 -21.43
CA THR A 615 -3.76 -7.53 -20.74
C THR A 615 -4.64 -7.45 -19.49
N GLY A 616 -5.00 -8.60 -18.91
CA GLY A 616 -5.67 -8.62 -17.62
C GLY A 616 -4.67 -8.54 -16.46
N SER A 617 -5.17 -8.86 -15.27
CA SER A 617 -4.46 -8.71 -14.01
C SER A 617 -3.93 -10.02 -13.47
N THR A 618 -2.91 -9.95 -12.62
CA THR A 618 -2.40 -11.11 -11.88
C THR A 618 -2.30 -10.79 -10.39
N ILE A 619 -2.88 -11.65 -9.55
CA ILE A 619 -2.61 -11.67 -8.11
C ILE A 619 -1.74 -12.87 -7.83
N ARG A 620 -0.56 -12.65 -7.24
CA ARG A 620 0.43 -13.70 -6.97
C ARG A 620 0.83 -13.75 -5.51
N LEU A 621 0.70 -14.92 -4.89
CA LEU A 621 1.13 -15.22 -3.52
C LEU A 621 2.23 -16.27 -3.57
N GLU A 622 3.42 -15.97 -3.04
CA GLU A 622 4.55 -16.89 -2.98
C GLU A 622 5.02 -17.07 -1.54
N SER A 623 4.66 -18.17 -0.89
CA SER A 623 5.09 -18.49 0.49
C SER A 623 6.08 -19.65 0.48
N PRO A 624 7.20 -19.58 1.21
CA PRO A 624 8.08 -20.74 1.38
C PRO A 624 7.51 -21.78 2.36
N GLY A 625 6.42 -21.47 3.08
CA GLY A 625 5.75 -22.37 4.03
C GLY A 625 4.26 -22.53 3.72
N ASP A 626 3.49 -22.77 4.78
CA ASP A 626 2.03 -22.87 4.72
C ASP A 626 1.39 -21.52 4.34
N LEU A 627 0.21 -21.58 3.75
CA LEU A 627 -0.60 -20.42 3.42
C LEU A 627 -2.06 -20.63 3.82
N GLU A 628 -2.58 -19.74 4.66
CA GLU A 628 -4.00 -19.64 4.97
C GLU A 628 -4.57 -18.38 4.33
N VAL A 629 -5.69 -18.50 3.61
CA VAL A 629 -6.32 -17.41 2.86
C VAL A 629 -7.71 -17.09 3.45
N PRO A 630 -7.76 -16.30 4.55
CA PRO A 630 -8.99 -15.91 5.26
C PRO A 630 -9.81 -14.81 4.58
N ALA A 631 -9.28 -14.16 3.55
CA ALA A 631 -9.95 -13.08 2.82
C ALA A 631 -10.32 -13.47 1.38
N ASN A 632 -11.26 -12.74 0.79
CA ASN A 632 -11.61 -12.91 -0.62
C ASN A 632 -10.53 -12.28 -1.52
N ILE A 633 -10.23 -12.96 -2.62
CA ILE A 633 -9.29 -12.50 -3.66
C ILE A 633 -10.04 -12.40 -4.98
N LEU A 634 -9.96 -11.23 -5.63
CA LEU A 634 -10.54 -10.98 -6.95
C LEU A 634 -9.48 -10.49 -7.93
N SER A 635 -9.35 -11.15 -9.08
CA SER A 635 -8.50 -10.72 -10.19
C SER A 635 -9.31 -10.62 -11.48
N GLY A 636 -9.43 -9.41 -12.04
CA GLY A 636 -10.05 -9.16 -13.33
C GLY A 636 -11.32 -8.32 -13.33
N GLY A 637 -11.74 -7.80 -12.18
CA GLY A 637 -12.93 -6.98 -12.08
C GLY A 637 -12.97 -6.11 -10.83
N THR A 638 -14.01 -5.29 -10.71
CA THR A 638 -14.29 -4.47 -9.53
C THR A 638 -15.51 -4.99 -8.78
N ILE A 639 -15.45 -4.94 -7.45
CA ILE A 639 -16.54 -5.37 -6.57
C ILE A 639 -17.52 -4.22 -6.39
N VAL A 640 -18.81 -4.51 -6.53
CA VAL A 640 -19.90 -3.59 -6.17
C VAL A 640 -20.74 -4.24 -5.08
N GLN A 641 -20.62 -3.72 -3.86
CA GLN A 641 -21.37 -4.19 -2.70
C GLN A 641 -22.54 -3.25 -2.39
N THR A 642 -23.68 -3.83 -2.05
CA THR A 642 -24.85 -3.10 -1.54
C THR A 642 -25.04 -3.43 -0.08
N PHE A 643 -25.03 -2.41 0.77
CA PHE A 643 -25.24 -2.56 2.21
C PHE A 643 -26.62 -2.06 2.62
N GLY A 644 -27.21 -2.69 3.62
CA GLY A 644 -28.42 -2.22 4.28
C GLY A 644 -28.15 -1.07 5.24
N SER A 645 -29.22 -0.53 5.83
CA SER A 645 -29.12 0.60 6.77
C SER A 645 -28.37 0.29 8.06
N ALA A 646 -28.19 -0.98 8.42
CA ALA A 646 -27.39 -1.43 9.56
C ALA A 646 -25.99 -1.89 9.15
N GLY A 647 -25.54 -1.61 7.92
CA GLY A 647 -24.22 -1.98 7.42
C GLY A 647 -24.07 -3.45 7.04
N GLN A 648 -25.17 -4.23 7.02
CA GLN A 648 -25.16 -5.62 6.58
C GLN A 648 -25.02 -5.72 5.06
N LEU A 649 -24.19 -6.64 4.55
CA LEU A 649 -24.06 -6.89 3.11
C LEU A 649 -25.37 -7.54 2.60
N LEU A 650 -26.02 -6.93 1.61
CA LEU A 650 -27.27 -7.43 1.01
C LEU A 650 -27.08 -8.02 -0.39
N ALA A 651 -26.08 -7.54 -1.12
CA ALA A 651 -25.70 -8.06 -2.43
C ALA A 651 -24.24 -7.73 -2.74
N GLU A 652 -23.60 -8.62 -3.49
CA GLU A 652 -22.26 -8.43 -4.04
C GLU A 652 -22.28 -8.79 -5.53
N ASN A 653 -21.83 -7.87 -6.38
CA ASN A 653 -21.73 -8.06 -7.82
C ASN A 653 -20.30 -7.77 -8.31
N TYR A 654 -19.91 -8.40 -9.41
CA TYR A 654 -18.60 -8.23 -10.02
C TYR A 654 -18.73 -7.60 -11.40
N THR A 655 -18.04 -6.49 -11.62
CA THR A 655 -17.91 -5.87 -12.95
C THR A 655 -16.57 -6.30 -13.54
N TRP A 656 -16.60 -7.25 -14.46
CA TRP A 656 -15.40 -7.78 -15.11
C TRP A 656 -14.86 -6.83 -16.18
N SER A 657 -13.54 -6.67 -16.25
CA SER A 657 -12.84 -5.91 -17.31
C SER A 657 -12.97 -6.52 -18.71
N GLY A 658 -13.32 -7.80 -18.81
CA GLY A 658 -13.31 -8.58 -20.04
C GLY A 658 -11.93 -9.14 -20.44
N ARG A 659 -10.86 -8.76 -19.74
CA ARG A 659 -9.48 -9.20 -20.03
C ARG A 659 -9.13 -10.47 -19.25
N ASP A 660 -8.14 -11.23 -19.72
CA ASP A 660 -7.70 -12.48 -19.08
C ASP A 660 -6.86 -12.20 -17.84
N SER A 661 -7.41 -12.51 -16.68
CA SER A 661 -6.78 -12.29 -15.38
C SER A 661 -6.61 -13.59 -14.61
N SER A 662 -5.51 -13.69 -13.86
CA SER A 662 -5.10 -14.86 -13.09
C SER A 662 -4.99 -14.60 -11.59
N ILE A 663 -5.17 -15.68 -10.81
CA ILE A 663 -4.71 -15.81 -9.42
C ILE A 663 -3.69 -16.96 -9.39
N GLU A 664 -2.53 -16.72 -8.80
CA GLU A 664 -1.42 -17.66 -8.72
C GLU A 664 -0.96 -17.79 -7.27
N ILE A 665 -1.07 -18.99 -6.71
CA ILE A 665 -0.63 -19.30 -5.35
C ILE A 665 0.45 -20.38 -5.44
N VAL A 666 1.61 -20.09 -4.87
CA VAL A 666 2.73 -21.03 -4.72
C VAL A 666 3.10 -21.08 -3.25
N ALA A 667 2.94 -22.26 -2.64
CA ALA A 667 3.28 -22.50 -1.24
C ALA A 667 4.25 -23.67 -1.13
N GLY A 668 5.32 -23.49 -0.34
CA GLY A 668 6.22 -24.59 0.01
C GLY A 668 5.59 -25.64 0.93
N GLY A 669 4.53 -25.26 1.66
CA GLY A 669 3.67 -26.13 2.47
C GLY A 669 2.24 -26.23 1.92
N ARG A 670 1.26 -26.37 2.81
CA ARG A 670 -0.17 -26.51 2.43
C ARG A 670 -0.82 -25.16 2.10
N VAL A 671 -1.91 -25.20 1.36
CA VAL A 671 -2.78 -24.04 1.07
C VAL A 671 -4.18 -24.28 1.60
N VAL A 672 -4.66 -23.40 2.48
CA VAL A 672 -6.04 -23.40 3.00
C VAL A 672 -6.79 -22.19 2.44
N VAL A 673 -7.84 -22.45 1.65
CA VAL A 673 -8.79 -21.43 1.19
C VAL A 673 -9.94 -21.35 2.19
N GLY A 674 -9.73 -20.53 3.21
CA GLY A 674 -10.61 -20.37 4.36
C GLY A 674 -9.81 -20.10 5.63
N THR A 675 -10.51 -20.10 6.76
CA THR A 675 -9.89 -19.95 8.08
C THR A 675 -10.66 -20.66 9.18
N ASP A 676 -9.94 -21.11 10.20
CA ASP A 676 -10.51 -21.60 11.45
C ASP A 676 -10.84 -20.40 12.35
N THR A 677 -12.10 -20.26 12.74
CA THR A 677 -12.60 -19.13 13.54
C THR A 677 -13.66 -19.61 14.53
N THR A 678 -14.33 -18.69 15.23
CA THR A 678 -15.44 -19.02 16.12
C THR A 678 -16.73 -18.33 15.67
N ASP A 679 -17.87 -18.99 15.89
CA ASP A 679 -19.18 -18.40 15.68
C ASP A 679 -19.54 -17.39 16.80
N ILE A 680 -20.70 -16.74 16.69
CA ILE A 680 -21.18 -15.77 17.69
C ILE A 680 -21.35 -16.35 19.10
N ASN A 681 -21.45 -17.68 19.22
CA ASN A 681 -21.57 -18.39 20.49
C ASN A 681 -20.21 -18.92 21.00
N GLY A 682 -19.12 -18.62 20.29
CA GLY A 682 -17.77 -19.07 20.62
C GLY A 682 -17.45 -20.50 20.18
N ASN A 683 -18.31 -21.16 19.40
CA ASN A 683 -18.02 -22.50 18.90
C ASN A 683 -16.99 -22.42 17.76
N PRO A 684 -15.99 -23.31 17.71
CA PRO A 684 -15.05 -23.35 16.59
C PRO A 684 -15.77 -23.74 15.29
N ILE A 685 -15.55 -22.96 14.24
CA ILE A 685 -16.11 -23.16 12.90
C ILE A 685 -15.03 -22.99 11.83
N ARG A 686 -15.20 -23.71 10.72
CA ARG A 686 -14.42 -23.51 9.50
C ARG A 686 -15.17 -22.58 8.56
N LYS A 687 -14.59 -21.43 8.28
CA LYS A 687 -15.16 -20.43 7.37
C LYS A 687 -14.42 -20.43 6.03
N GLY A 688 -15.10 -20.80 4.95
CA GLY A 688 -14.54 -20.72 3.60
C GLY A 688 -14.49 -19.30 3.05
N THR A 689 -13.58 -19.09 2.10
CA THR A 689 -13.33 -17.83 1.40
C THR A 689 -13.34 -18.06 -0.10
N PHE A 690 -13.24 -16.99 -0.89
CA PHE A 690 -13.35 -17.09 -2.33
C PHE A 690 -12.14 -16.56 -3.09
N LEU A 691 -11.68 -17.37 -4.04
CA LEU A 691 -10.73 -16.98 -5.08
C LEU A 691 -11.50 -16.82 -6.39
N ARG A 692 -11.50 -15.62 -6.96
CA ARG A 692 -12.25 -15.30 -8.18
C ARG A 692 -11.34 -14.67 -9.22
N ALA A 693 -11.17 -15.35 -10.34
CA ALA A 693 -10.43 -14.82 -11.47
C ALA A 693 -11.33 -14.72 -12.71
N SER A 694 -11.03 -13.79 -13.61
CA SER A 694 -11.75 -13.73 -14.89
C SER A 694 -11.39 -14.94 -15.77
N ALA A 695 -10.12 -15.36 -15.80
CA ALA A 695 -9.63 -16.40 -16.70
C ALA A 695 -9.03 -17.61 -16.00
N SER A 696 -8.17 -17.44 -15.00
CA SER A 696 -7.52 -18.62 -14.38
C SER A 696 -7.19 -18.53 -12.90
N VAL A 697 -7.20 -19.68 -12.23
CA VAL A 697 -6.65 -19.84 -10.88
C VAL A 697 -5.69 -21.02 -10.87
N SER A 698 -4.48 -20.82 -10.38
CA SER A 698 -3.46 -21.87 -10.20
C SER A 698 -3.01 -21.91 -8.75
N ILE A 699 -3.03 -23.09 -8.14
CA ILE A 699 -2.50 -23.34 -6.79
C ILE A 699 -1.49 -24.48 -6.87
N SER A 700 -0.27 -24.24 -6.41
CA SER A 700 0.77 -25.24 -6.20
C SER A 700 1.10 -25.30 -4.71
N ALA A 701 0.90 -26.46 -4.09
CA ALA A 701 1.16 -26.72 -2.68
C ALA A 701 2.23 -27.80 -2.52
N GLY A 702 3.22 -27.54 -1.66
CA GLY A 702 4.27 -28.48 -1.33
C GLY A 702 3.87 -29.46 -0.22
N SER A 703 4.89 -29.99 0.47
CA SER A 703 4.73 -30.99 1.52
C SER A 703 4.40 -30.38 2.88
N ASP A 704 3.35 -30.91 3.53
CA ASP A 704 3.01 -30.66 4.94
C ASP A 704 3.28 -31.90 5.81
N ALA A 705 3.60 -31.67 7.09
CA ALA A 705 3.88 -32.74 8.06
C ALA A 705 2.68 -33.70 8.27
N ASN A 706 1.46 -33.22 8.08
CA ASN A 706 0.25 -34.05 8.21
C ASN A 706 -0.21 -34.66 6.87
N GLY A 707 0.53 -34.40 5.79
CA GLY A 707 0.17 -34.83 4.43
C GLY A 707 -0.99 -34.04 3.81
N SER A 708 -1.37 -32.90 4.40
CA SER A 708 -2.36 -31.97 3.83
C SER A 708 -1.76 -31.17 2.69
N GLY A 709 -2.50 -30.91 1.63
CA GLY A 709 -2.04 -30.17 0.47
C GLY A 709 -2.87 -28.93 0.24
N ILE A 710 -3.95 -29.05 -0.53
CA ILE A 710 -4.89 -27.96 -0.80
C ILE A 710 -6.21 -28.26 -0.09
N THR A 711 -6.69 -27.35 0.76
CA THR A 711 -7.97 -27.51 1.45
C THR A 711 -8.86 -26.30 1.19
N ILE A 712 -10.06 -26.54 0.68
CA ILE A 712 -11.09 -25.50 0.52
C ILE A 712 -12.14 -25.75 1.60
N TYR A 713 -12.35 -24.78 2.48
CA TYR A 713 -13.32 -24.91 3.57
C TYR A 713 -14.78 -24.76 3.08
N PRO A 714 -15.75 -25.31 3.83
CA PRO A 714 -17.17 -25.14 3.51
C PRO A 714 -17.58 -23.66 3.43
N GLY A 715 -18.49 -23.35 2.50
CA GLY A 715 -18.95 -21.97 2.27
C GLY A 715 -17.96 -21.07 1.52
N GLY A 716 -16.85 -21.64 1.04
CA GLY A 716 -15.90 -20.97 0.14
C GLY A 716 -15.93 -21.55 -1.28
N GLY A 717 -15.01 -21.06 -2.12
CA GLY A 717 -14.82 -21.64 -3.44
C GLY A 717 -13.80 -20.95 -4.34
N ILE A 718 -13.48 -21.61 -5.44
CA ILE A 718 -12.56 -21.13 -6.48
C ILE A 718 -13.33 -21.02 -7.79
N THR A 719 -13.23 -19.88 -8.47
CA THR A 719 -13.95 -19.63 -9.72
C THR A 719 -13.07 -18.98 -10.79
N ALA A 720 -13.24 -19.44 -12.03
CA ALA A 720 -12.73 -18.80 -13.24
C ALA A 720 -13.91 -18.44 -14.14
N ASN A 721 -14.22 -17.16 -14.28
CA ASN A 721 -15.49 -16.68 -14.82
C ASN A 721 -15.69 -16.95 -16.32
N LYS A 722 -14.66 -16.80 -17.15
CA LYS A 722 -14.80 -16.88 -18.61
C LYS A 722 -15.25 -18.27 -19.06
N PRO A 723 -16.02 -18.40 -20.17
CA PRO A 723 -16.36 -19.71 -20.74
C PRO A 723 -15.17 -20.60 -21.08
N SER A 724 -13.97 -20.03 -21.27
CA SER A 724 -12.69 -20.72 -21.48
C SER A 724 -11.82 -20.78 -20.22
N GLY A 725 -12.37 -20.50 -19.04
CA GLY A 725 -11.62 -20.37 -17.80
C GLY A 725 -10.92 -21.65 -17.37
N ALA A 726 -9.78 -21.52 -16.68
CA ALA A 726 -8.94 -22.64 -16.29
C ALA A 726 -8.66 -22.64 -14.78
N ILE A 727 -8.82 -23.79 -14.12
CA ILE A 727 -8.40 -23.99 -12.73
C ILE A 727 -7.40 -25.15 -12.69
N LEU A 728 -6.22 -24.89 -12.12
CA LEU A 728 -5.16 -25.88 -11.90
C LEU A 728 -4.85 -25.96 -10.41
N LEU A 729 -5.02 -27.15 -9.83
CA LEU A 729 -4.64 -27.44 -8.45
C LEU A 729 -3.59 -28.55 -8.49
N ASP A 730 -2.39 -28.28 -7.97
CA ASP A 730 -1.28 -29.21 -7.95
C ASP A 730 -0.69 -29.31 -6.54
N SER A 731 -0.48 -30.52 -6.04
CA SER A 731 -0.24 -30.75 -4.62
C SER A 731 0.54 -32.02 -4.33
N GLU A 732 1.64 -31.91 -3.58
CA GLU A 732 2.34 -33.07 -2.99
C GLU A 732 1.51 -33.72 -1.85
N GLY A 733 0.64 -32.94 -1.21
CA GLY A 733 -0.31 -33.40 -0.18
C GLY A 733 -1.69 -33.77 -0.73
N ALA A 734 -2.61 -34.11 0.18
CA ALA A 734 -4.01 -34.38 -0.14
C ALA A 734 -4.79 -33.10 -0.53
N VAL A 735 -5.76 -33.24 -1.43
CA VAL A 735 -6.64 -32.15 -1.88
C VAL A 735 -8.07 -32.38 -1.38
N ASP A 736 -8.57 -31.47 -0.55
CA ASP A 736 -9.89 -31.52 0.07
C ASP A 736 -10.79 -30.37 -0.44
N LEU A 737 -11.75 -30.69 -1.31
CA LEU A 737 -12.68 -29.73 -1.92
C LEU A 737 -14.01 -29.69 -1.17
N ASN A 738 -14.04 -29.12 0.05
CA ASN A 738 -15.27 -28.96 0.81
C ASN A 738 -16.04 -27.67 0.44
N GLY A 739 -15.48 -26.81 -0.41
CA GLY A 739 -16.13 -25.68 -1.07
C GLY A 739 -16.30 -25.90 -2.58
N TYR A 740 -16.90 -24.92 -3.27
CA TYR A 740 -17.20 -25.02 -4.71
C TYR A 740 -15.96 -24.76 -5.57
N VAL A 741 -15.80 -25.50 -6.67
CA VAL A 741 -14.76 -25.24 -7.67
C VAL A 741 -15.42 -25.13 -9.04
N VAL A 742 -15.36 -23.96 -9.68
CA VAL A 742 -16.13 -23.69 -10.91
C VAL A 742 -15.22 -23.07 -11.98
N ALA A 743 -14.74 -23.91 -12.92
CA ALA A 743 -14.03 -23.46 -14.11
C ALA A 743 -15.03 -23.18 -15.23
N GLY A 744 -15.16 -21.91 -15.62
CA GLY A 744 -16.18 -21.45 -16.56
C GLY A 744 -17.50 -21.08 -15.89
N GLY A 745 -17.45 -20.22 -14.87
CA GLY A 745 -18.65 -19.80 -14.15
C GLY A 745 -18.37 -19.03 -12.87
N GLN A 746 -19.41 -18.85 -12.06
CA GLN A 746 -19.36 -18.12 -10.79
C GLN A 746 -20.18 -18.80 -9.70
N VAL A 747 -19.79 -18.54 -8.45
CA VAL A 747 -20.55 -18.89 -7.25
C VAL A 747 -21.08 -17.60 -6.64
N ASN A 748 -22.40 -17.49 -6.59
CA ASN A 748 -23.13 -16.33 -6.09
C ASN A 748 -23.72 -16.64 -4.72
N LEU A 749 -23.56 -15.71 -3.77
CA LEU A 749 -24.14 -15.83 -2.44
C LEU A 749 -25.65 -15.59 -2.51
N ILE A 750 -26.43 -16.39 -1.78
CA ILE A 750 -27.86 -16.13 -1.54
C ILE A 750 -27.98 -15.56 -0.14
N GLN A 751 -28.26 -14.27 -0.04
CA GLN A 751 -28.38 -13.56 1.23
C GLN A 751 -29.85 -13.31 1.59
N ASN A 752 -30.18 -13.35 2.89
CA ASN A 752 -31.48 -12.93 3.39
C ASN A 752 -31.51 -11.43 3.72
N ALA A 753 -32.65 -10.91 4.19
CA ALA A 753 -32.81 -9.50 4.55
C ALA A 753 -31.91 -9.02 5.71
N ASN A 754 -31.38 -9.97 6.50
CA ASN A 754 -30.43 -9.70 7.59
C ASN A 754 -28.98 -9.73 7.11
N GLY A 755 -28.73 -10.00 5.82
CA GLY A 755 -27.39 -10.16 5.24
C GLY A 755 -26.74 -11.53 5.48
N GLU A 756 -27.47 -12.47 6.07
CA GLU A 756 -26.96 -13.82 6.35
C GLU A 756 -26.97 -14.66 5.06
N THR A 757 -25.88 -15.38 4.80
CA THR A 757 -25.79 -16.32 3.67
C THR A 757 -26.61 -17.57 3.98
N THR A 758 -27.70 -17.77 3.25
CA THR A 758 -28.60 -18.94 3.41
C THR A 758 -28.32 -20.05 2.40
N GLY A 759 -27.49 -19.77 1.38
CA GLY A 759 -27.08 -20.74 0.39
C GLY A 759 -26.21 -20.14 -0.72
N TYR A 760 -25.98 -20.93 -1.77
CA TYR A 760 -25.18 -20.54 -2.92
C TYR A 760 -25.92 -20.93 -4.22
N SER A 761 -25.77 -20.10 -5.25
CA SER A 761 -26.20 -20.43 -6.62
C SER A 761 -25.00 -20.43 -7.55
N LEU A 762 -25.00 -21.32 -8.54
CA LEU A 762 -23.91 -21.47 -9.50
C LEU A 762 -24.36 -20.99 -10.89
N THR A 763 -23.62 -20.02 -11.43
CA THR A 763 -23.70 -19.67 -12.86
C THR A 763 -22.67 -20.51 -13.60
N ARG A 764 -23.09 -21.24 -14.63
CA ARG A 764 -22.23 -22.13 -15.42
C ARG A 764 -22.20 -21.67 -16.88
N HIS A 765 -21.03 -21.71 -17.47
CA HIS A 765 -20.81 -21.48 -18.89
C HIS A 765 -20.30 -22.77 -19.52
N ASP A 766 -21.06 -23.32 -20.46
CA ASP A 766 -20.76 -24.57 -21.15
C ASP A 766 -19.74 -24.37 -22.30
N GLY A 767 -18.66 -23.65 -22.01
CA GLY A 767 -17.62 -23.28 -22.97
C GLY A 767 -16.45 -24.27 -23.06
N ALA A 768 -15.24 -23.75 -23.28
CA ALA A 768 -13.99 -24.52 -23.39
C ALA A 768 -13.24 -24.66 -22.04
N ALA A 769 -13.85 -24.28 -20.92
CA ALA A 769 -13.21 -24.24 -19.61
C ALA A 769 -12.66 -25.59 -19.14
N SER A 770 -11.56 -25.55 -18.37
CA SER A 770 -10.83 -26.73 -17.90
C SER A 770 -10.56 -26.70 -16.40
N LEU A 771 -10.76 -27.83 -15.72
CA LEU A 771 -10.35 -28.07 -14.33
C LEU A 771 -9.36 -29.24 -14.30
N SER A 772 -8.17 -29.03 -13.76
CA SER A 772 -7.18 -30.08 -13.54
C SER A 772 -6.75 -30.09 -12.07
N ILE A 773 -6.83 -31.25 -11.45
CA ILE A 773 -6.42 -31.46 -10.05
C ILE A 773 -5.45 -32.63 -10.00
N THR A 774 -4.24 -32.37 -9.56
CA THR A 774 -3.20 -33.36 -9.32
C THR A 774 -2.89 -33.41 -7.83
N SER A 775 -2.82 -34.61 -7.28
CA SER A 775 -2.37 -34.85 -5.90
C SER A 775 -1.51 -36.11 -5.87
N ASP A 776 -0.40 -36.08 -5.15
CA ASP A 776 0.38 -37.29 -4.88
C ASP A 776 -0.31 -38.22 -3.86
N ARG A 777 -1.38 -37.75 -3.21
CA ARG A 777 -2.17 -38.48 -2.20
C ARG A 777 -3.64 -38.59 -2.61
N GLN A 778 -4.57 -38.25 -1.72
CA GLN A 778 -6.02 -38.31 -1.94
C GLN A 778 -6.56 -37.00 -2.53
N ILE A 779 -7.52 -37.10 -3.45
CA ILE A 779 -8.42 -36.02 -3.83
C ILE A 779 -9.82 -36.34 -3.30
N LYS A 780 -10.37 -35.48 -2.45
CA LYS A 780 -11.72 -35.59 -1.89
C LYS A 780 -12.61 -34.47 -2.40
N VAL A 781 -13.79 -34.85 -2.87
CA VAL A 781 -14.80 -33.94 -3.43
C VAL A 781 -16.00 -33.90 -2.48
N GLY A 782 -16.10 -32.82 -1.70
CA GLY A 782 -17.16 -32.56 -0.72
C GLY A 782 -18.37 -31.83 -1.29
N GLN A 783 -18.14 -30.95 -2.26
CA GLN A 783 -19.15 -30.13 -2.96
C GLN A 783 -19.02 -30.26 -4.48
N GLU A 784 -19.67 -29.40 -5.25
CA GLU A 784 -19.57 -29.41 -6.71
C GLU A 784 -18.20 -28.90 -7.20
N ALA A 785 -17.56 -29.71 -8.05
CA ALA A 785 -16.48 -29.28 -8.93
C ALA A 785 -16.94 -29.34 -10.39
N TYR A 786 -16.94 -28.19 -11.06
CA TYR A 786 -17.45 -27.99 -12.41
C TYR A 786 -16.37 -27.51 -13.38
N ALA A 787 -16.40 -28.02 -14.61
CA ALA A 787 -15.68 -27.45 -15.73
C ALA A 787 -16.54 -27.43 -17.00
N GLY A 788 -16.43 -26.37 -17.81
CA GLY A 788 -17.15 -26.30 -19.09
C GLY A 788 -16.89 -27.51 -20.00
N ARG A 789 -15.62 -27.83 -20.29
CA ARG A 789 -15.22 -28.86 -21.26
C ARG A 789 -14.44 -30.02 -20.65
N THR A 790 -13.36 -29.73 -19.93
CA THR A 790 -12.40 -30.76 -19.51
C THR A 790 -12.26 -30.77 -18.00
N LEU A 791 -12.47 -31.93 -17.39
CA LEU A 791 -12.30 -32.13 -15.95
C LEU A 791 -11.39 -33.34 -15.72
N THR A 792 -10.22 -33.12 -15.14
CA THR A 792 -9.22 -34.16 -14.90
C THR A 792 -8.83 -34.18 -13.42
N LEU A 793 -8.93 -35.35 -12.79
CA LEU A 793 -8.41 -35.60 -11.44
C LEU A 793 -7.38 -36.73 -11.52
N THR A 794 -6.18 -36.48 -11.01
CA THR A 794 -5.10 -37.47 -10.93
C THR A 794 -4.62 -37.56 -9.48
N ALA A 795 -4.87 -38.70 -8.85
CA ALA A 795 -4.47 -38.98 -7.47
C ALA A 795 -3.39 -40.06 -7.41
N GLY A 796 -2.41 -39.87 -6.53
CA GLY A 796 -1.37 -40.83 -6.23
C GLY A 796 -1.83 -41.90 -5.22
N GLN A 797 -0.90 -42.32 -4.35
CA GLN A 797 -1.19 -43.32 -3.33
C GLN A 797 -1.62 -42.63 -2.03
N ALA A 798 -2.91 -42.70 -1.73
CA ALA A 798 -3.46 -42.26 -0.47
C ALA A 798 -2.97 -43.14 0.69
N THR A 799 -2.81 -42.53 1.86
CA THR A 799 -2.31 -43.18 3.08
C THR A 799 -3.43 -43.28 4.08
N ALA A 800 -3.70 -44.49 4.58
CA ALA A 800 -4.72 -44.70 5.61
C ALA A 800 -4.39 -43.87 6.86
N VAL A 801 -5.33 -43.03 7.25
CA VAL A 801 -5.28 -42.26 8.50
C VAL A 801 -6.20 -42.95 9.51
N PRO A 802 -5.68 -43.41 10.67
CA PRO A 802 -6.48 -44.09 11.69
C PRO A 802 -7.72 -43.27 12.09
N GLY A 803 -8.89 -43.91 12.06
CA GLY A 803 -10.17 -43.28 12.43
C GLY A 803 -10.77 -42.33 11.38
N VAL A 804 -10.13 -42.16 10.21
CA VAL A 804 -10.68 -41.38 9.09
C VAL A 804 -11.12 -42.35 7.99
N ASP A 805 -12.43 -42.48 7.82
CA ASP A 805 -13.02 -43.35 6.80
C ASP A 805 -12.54 -42.98 5.39
N PHE A 806 -12.21 -44.01 4.61
CA PHE A 806 -11.81 -43.89 3.20
C PHE A 806 -10.56 -43.04 2.95
N SER A 807 -9.76 -42.75 3.98
CA SER A 807 -8.49 -42.03 3.85
C SER A 807 -7.45 -42.75 2.99
N ASP A 808 -7.62 -44.04 2.75
CA ASP A 808 -6.77 -44.88 1.89
C ASP A 808 -7.20 -44.91 0.41
N ILE A 809 -8.26 -44.17 0.04
CA ILE A 809 -8.77 -44.08 -1.32
C ILE A 809 -8.17 -42.87 -2.05
N GLY A 810 -7.64 -43.07 -3.26
CA GLY A 810 -7.03 -41.96 -4.01
C GLY A 810 -8.01 -40.89 -4.49
N ILE A 811 -9.19 -41.26 -5.02
CA ILE A 811 -10.24 -40.29 -5.36
C ILE A 811 -11.53 -40.64 -4.63
N LEU A 812 -12.01 -39.75 -3.79
CA LEU A 812 -13.24 -39.90 -3.01
C LEU A 812 -14.25 -38.81 -3.37
N ILE A 813 -15.36 -39.20 -4.01
CA ILE A 813 -16.53 -38.33 -4.20
C ILE A 813 -17.52 -38.65 -3.08
N THR A 814 -17.73 -37.69 -2.19
CA THR A 814 -18.64 -37.86 -1.04
C THR A 814 -20.10 -37.83 -1.49
N GLY A 815 -21.03 -38.26 -0.62
CA GLY A 815 -22.46 -38.26 -0.94
C GLY A 815 -23.11 -36.87 -1.10
N SER A 816 -22.39 -35.80 -0.76
CA SER A 816 -22.77 -34.41 -1.08
C SER A 816 -22.01 -33.84 -2.27
N GLY A 817 -20.93 -34.49 -2.71
CA GLY A 817 -20.06 -34.03 -3.78
C GLY A 817 -20.55 -34.44 -5.17
N THR A 818 -20.18 -33.65 -6.18
CA THR A 818 -20.44 -33.99 -7.59
C THR A 818 -19.38 -33.40 -8.50
N LEU A 819 -18.98 -34.17 -9.51
CA LEU A 819 -18.13 -33.71 -10.60
C LEU A 819 -19.00 -33.45 -11.83
N ARG A 820 -18.92 -32.26 -12.40
CA ARG A 820 -19.79 -31.86 -13.51
C ARG A 820 -19.04 -31.29 -14.69
N THR A 821 -19.42 -31.70 -15.89
CA THR A 821 -19.10 -30.97 -17.12
C THR A 821 -20.38 -30.56 -17.86
N GLY A 822 -20.31 -29.60 -18.79
CA GLY A 822 -21.52 -29.04 -19.42
C GLY A 822 -21.52 -29.02 -20.94
N ALA A 823 -20.36 -28.75 -21.55
CA ALA A 823 -20.25 -28.54 -22.98
C ALA A 823 -20.44 -29.81 -23.82
N VAL A 824 -20.80 -29.63 -25.08
CA VAL A 824 -20.76 -30.68 -26.11
C VAL A 824 -19.35 -31.24 -26.23
N GLY A 825 -19.22 -32.56 -26.24
CA GLY A 825 -17.94 -33.27 -26.31
C GLY A 825 -17.07 -33.08 -25.07
N SER A 826 -17.67 -32.81 -23.91
CA SER A 826 -16.93 -32.69 -22.65
C SER A 826 -16.31 -34.02 -22.20
N SER A 827 -15.20 -33.94 -21.47
CA SER A 827 -14.50 -35.12 -20.98
C SER A 827 -14.24 -34.98 -19.48
N THR A 828 -14.65 -35.98 -18.72
CA THR A 828 -14.28 -36.17 -17.32
C THR A 828 -13.36 -37.38 -17.20
N THR A 829 -12.14 -37.20 -16.71
CA THR A 829 -11.16 -38.27 -16.52
C THR A 829 -10.68 -38.34 -15.08
N LEU A 830 -10.91 -39.46 -14.41
CA LEU A 830 -10.44 -39.71 -13.03
C LEU A 830 -9.39 -40.82 -13.06
N SER A 831 -8.19 -40.54 -12.57
CA SER A 831 -7.07 -41.47 -12.54
C SER A 831 -6.52 -41.59 -11.11
N SER A 832 -6.39 -42.80 -10.57
CA SER A 832 -5.96 -42.99 -9.18
C SER A 832 -5.00 -44.16 -9.00
N ALA A 833 -3.92 -43.99 -8.22
CA ALA A 833 -3.02 -45.08 -7.84
C ALA A 833 -3.48 -45.84 -6.56
N SER A 834 -4.62 -45.46 -5.96
CA SER A 834 -5.11 -46.08 -4.72
C SER A 834 -6.65 -46.20 -4.66
N GLY A 835 -7.29 -46.36 -5.82
CA GLY A 835 -8.73 -46.58 -5.95
C GLY A 835 -9.56 -45.32 -6.16
N ILE A 836 -10.78 -45.51 -6.67
CA ILE A 836 -11.75 -44.45 -6.95
C ILE A 836 -13.07 -44.86 -6.30
N ARG A 837 -13.66 -43.99 -5.48
CA ARG A 837 -14.94 -44.27 -4.82
C ARG A 837 -15.92 -43.11 -4.94
N ALA A 838 -17.13 -43.40 -5.41
CA ALA A 838 -18.26 -42.48 -5.40
C ALA A 838 -19.31 -42.96 -4.40
N LEU A 839 -19.48 -42.23 -3.29
CA LEU A 839 -20.40 -42.58 -2.20
C LEU A 839 -21.86 -42.27 -2.57
N ALA A 840 -22.77 -43.07 -2.03
CA ALA A 840 -24.21 -42.85 -2.18
C ALA A 840 -24.65 -41.48 -1.61
N ALA A 841 -25.70 -40.91 -2.19
CA ALA A 841 -26.32 -39.68 -1.71
C ALA A 841 -26.70 -39.77 -0.22
N THR A 842 -26.36 -38.73 0.55
CA THR A 842 -26.54 -38.68 2.02
C THR A 842 -27.84 -38.01 2.45
N GLY A 843 -28.61 -37.40 1.53
CA GLY A 843 -29.89 -36.79 1.84
C GLY A 843 -30.66 -36.30 0.60
N PRO A 844 -31.87 -35.71 0.78
CA PRO A 844 -32.72 -35.27 -0.33
C PRO A 844 -32.15 -34.11 -1.15
N ASN A 845 -31.21 -33.35 -0.59
CA ASN A 845 -30.53 -32.23 -1.25
C ASN A 845 -29.19 -32.65 -1.89
N SER A 846 -28.81 -33.93 -1.80
CA SER A 846 -27.61 -34.45 -2.44
C SER A 846 -27.75 -34.45 -3.96
N PRO A 847 -26.64 -34.31 -4.69
CA PRO A 847 -26.64 -34.43 -6.14
C PRO A 847 -27.11 -35.82 -6.56
N ALA A 848 -27.95 -35.88 -7.60
CA ALA A 848 -28.45 -37.15 -8.15
C ALA A 848 -27.33 -38.00 -8.78
N TYR A 849 -26.24 -37.36 -9.23
CA TYR A 849 -25.12 -37.99 -9.90
C TYR A 849 -23.80 -37.55 -9.23
N ALA A 850 -22.94 -38.52 -8.91
CA ALA A 850 -21.59 -38.25 -8.44
C ALA A 850 -20.69 -37.73 -9.57
N VAL A 851 -20.91 -38.18 -10.81
CA VAL A 851 -20.30 -37.59 -12.02
C VAL A 851 -21.39 -37.37 -13.07
N TYR A 852 -21.50 -36.13 -13.55
CA TYR A 852 -22.55 -35.69 -14.46
C TYR A 852 -21.98 -34.95 -15.66
N ALA A 853 -22.09 -35.58 -16.84
CA ALA A 853 -21.64 -35.03 -18.11
C ALA A 853 -22.78 -35.11 -19.14
N PRO A 854 -23.76 -34.19 -19.13
CA PRO A 854 -24.96 -34.27 -19.97
C PRO A 854 -24.78 -33.70 -21.38
N GLY A 855 -23.68 -33.02 -21.68
CA GLY A 855 -23.44 -32.43 -23.00
C GLY A 855 -23.32 -33.52 -24.08
N THR A 856 -23.95 -33.34 -25.24
CA THR A 856 -23.93 -34.35 -26.32
C THR A 856 -22.50 -34.83 -26.62
N ASN A 857 -22.31 -36.14 -26.83
CA ASN A 857 -21.01 -36.77 -27.05
C ASN A 857 -19.98 -36.60 -25.92
N SER A 858 -20.41 -36.23 -24.72
CA SER A 858 -19.52 -36.19 -23.55
C SER A 858 -19.06 -37.59 -23.13
N SER A 859 -17.95 -37.68 -22.42
CA SER A 859 -17.41 -38.94 -21.92
C SER A 859 -16.97 -38.86 -20.46
N ILE A 860 -17.16 -39.96 -19.74
CA ILE A 860 -16.56 -40.19 -18.42
C ILE A 860 -15.57 -41.35 -18.55
N THR A 861 -14.34 -41.16 -18.09
CA THR A 861 -13.31 -42.20 -18.01
C THR A 861 -12.83 -42.33 -16.57
N LEU A 862 -12.95 -43.52 -16.00
CA LEU A 862 -12.36 -43.88 -14.71
C LEU A 862 -11.22 -44.87 -14.96
N GLN A 863 -10.03 -44.59 -14.44
CA GLN A 863 -8.89 -45.45 -14.66
C GLN A 863 -8.01 -45.61 -13.42
N SER A 864 -7.39 -46.77 -13.29
CA SER A 864 -6.29 -46.96 -12.35
C SER A 864 -5.00 -46.41 -12.94
N ALA A 865 -4.21 -45.72 -12.12
CA ALA A 865 -2.91 -45.19 -12.50
C ALA A 865 -1.82 -46.28 -12.49
N THR A 866 -0.67 -45.97 -13.09
CA THR A 866 0.55 -46.77 -12.96
C THR A 866 1.01 -46.83 -11.50
N GLY A 867 1.54 -47.96 -11.04
CA GLY A 867 1.94 -48.13 -9.63
C GLY A 867 0.76 -48.27 -8.67
N LEU A 868 -0.37 -48.82 -9.13
CA LEU A 868 -1.58 -49.07 -8.34
C LEU A 868 -1.28 -49.85 -7.05
N ARG A 869 -1.80 -49.38 -5.90
CA ARG A 869 -1.75 -50.07 -4.62
C ARG A 869 -2.51 -51.40 -4.69
N THR A 870 -1.96 -52.47 -4.10
CA THR A 870 -2.63 -53.78 -4.01
C THR A 870 -4.02 -53.65 -3.38
N ALA A 871 -5.00 -54.37 -3.94
CA ALA A 871 -6.40 -54.37 -3.53
C ALA A 871 -7.12 -53.01 -3.73
N SER A 872 -6.62 -52.15 -4.60
CA SER A 872 -7.37 -50.96 -5.03
C SER A 872 -8.61 -51.35 -5.84
N GLU A 873 -9.68 -50.59 -5.68
CA GLU A 873 -10.98 -50.83 -6.28
C GLU A 873 -11.50 -49.55 -6.96
N ILE A 874 -12.20 -49.68 -8.08
CA ILE A 874 -13.10 -48.66 -8.60
C ILE A 874 -14.51 -49.03 -8.13
N ARG A 875 -15.04 -48.29 -7.16
CA ARG A 875 -16.32 -48.57 -6.51
C ARG A 875 -17.31 -47.43 -6.71
N ILE A 876 -18.49 -47.77 -7.23
CA ILE A 876 -19.55 -46.80 -7.50
C ILE A 876 -20.77 -47.16 -6.64
N ASP A 877 -20.98 -46.39 -5.57
CA ASP A 877 -22.14 -46.49 -4.70
C ASP A 877 -23.27 -45.50 -5.11
N SER A 878 -23.04 -44.65 -6.12
CA SER A 878 -23.95 -43.59 -6.61
C SER A 878 -24.17 -43.67 -8.14
N ALA A 879 -24.69 -42.62 -8.78
CA ALA A 879 -24.95 -42.59 -10.22
C ALA A 879 -23.91 -41.81 -11.02
N LEU A 880 -23.57 -42.31 -12.20
CA LEU A 880 -22.77 -41.66 -13.24
C LEU A 880 -23.61 -41.52 -14.51
N LEU A 881 -23.59 -40.34 -15.14
CA LEU A 881 -24.22 -40.11 -16.44
C LEU A 881 -23.26 -39.39 -17.40
N ALA A 882 -23.09 -39.99 -18.57
CA ALA A 882 -22.48 -39.33 -19.74
C ALA A 882 -23.50 -39.32 -20.89
N ALA A 883 -23.56 -38.25 -21.70
CA ALA A 883 -24.38 -38.31 -22.90
C ALA A 883 -23.77 -39.26 -23.93
N GLY A 884 -22.44 -39.25 -24.10
CA GLY A 884 -21.70 -40.21 -24.90
C GLY A 884 -21.31 -41.45 -24.11
N ASN A 885 -20.02 -41.60 -23.79
CA ASN A 885 -19.45 -42.86 -23.29
C ASN A 885 -19.12 -42.85 -21.80
N VAL A 886 -19.31 -43.98 -21.12
CA VAL A 886 -18.72 -44.27 -19.80
C VAL A 886 -17.70 -45.39 -19.96
N THR A 887 -16.44 -45.11 -19.68
CA THR A 887 -15.33 -46.04 -19.80
C THR A 887 -14.68 -46.26 -18.44
N ILE A 888 -14.47 -47.53 -18.07
CA ILE A 888 -13.78 -47.92 -16.84
C ILE A 888 -12.59 -48.82 -17.23
N GLN A 889 -11.39 -48.40 -16.86
CA GLN A 889 -10.13 -49.09 -17.13
C GLN A 889 -9.44 -49.40 -15.80
N ALA A 890 -9.77 -50.55 -15.21
CA ALA A 890 -9.35 -50.88 -13.86
C ALA A 890 -7.86 -51.32 -13.77
N ASN A 891 -7.25 -51.82 -14.85
CA ASN A 891 -5.81 -52.08 -14.89
C ASN A 891 -5.26 -51.97 -16.33
N PRO A 892 -4.74 -50.80 -16.73
CA PRO A 892 -4.16 -50.64 -18.07
C PRO A 892 -2.77 -51.29 -18.24
N ALA A 893 -2.10 -51.78 -17.17
CA ALA A 893 -0.67 -52.16 -17.19
C ALA A 893 -0.31 -53.56 -16.61
N GLY A 894 -1.29 -54.43 -16.38
CA GLY A 894 -1.07 -55.89 -16.31
C GLY A 894 -0.32 -56.46 -15.09
N SER A 895 -0.19 -55.78 -13.93
CA SER A 895 0.56 -56.38 -12.79
C SER A 895 -0.03 -56.22 -11.38
N ASN A 896 -1.09 -55.45 -11.16
CA ASN A 896 -1.75 -55.34 -9.85
C ASN A 896 -3.27 -55.59 -9.96
N VAL A 897 -3.84 -56.36 -9.03
CA VAL A 897 -5.24 -56.80 -9.05
C VAL A 897 -6.16 -55.64 -8.64
N ALA A 898 -6.79 -54.99 -9.62
CA ALA A 898 -7.84 -53.99 -9.38
C ALA A 898 -9.23 -54.58 -9.64
N ALA A 899 -10.19 -54.30 -8.76
CA ALA A 899 -11.58 -54.72 -8.94
C ALA A 899 -12.48 -53.57 -9.39
N PHE A 900 -13.54 -53.87 -10.11
CA PHE A 900 -14.65 -52.94 -10.34
C PHE A 900 -15.92 -53.42 -9.63
N ASN A 901 -16.56 -52.52 -8.90
CA ASN A 901 -17.76 -52.80 -8.13
C ASN A 901 -18.82 -51.71 -8.30
N LEU A 902 -19.99 -52.12 -8.75
CA LEU A 902 -21.19 -51.31 -8.78
C LEU A 902 -22.13 -51.79 -7.67
N SER A 903 -22.40 -50.93 -6.69
CA SER A 903 -23.28 -51.28 -5.57
C SER A 903 -24.75 -51.39 -6.01
N ALA A 904 -25.63 -51.86 -5.13
CA ALA A 904 -27.06 -51.94 -5.41
C ALA A 904 -27.72 -50.57 -5.70
N SER A 905 -27.20 -49.49 -5.11
CA SER A 905 -27.62 -48.11 -5.41
C SER A 905 -26.85 -47.49 -6.58
N GLY A 906 -25.79 -48.16 -7.04
CA GLY A 906 -24.94 -47.70 -8.11
C GLY A 906 -25.64 -47.71 -9.48
N LYS A 907 -25.41 -46.68 -10.29
CA LYS A 907 -25.93 -46.58 -11.66
C LYS A 907 -24.89 -46.06 -12.63
N LEU A 908 -24.72 -46.73 -13.78
CA LEU A 908 -24.00 -46.22 -14.94
C LEU A 908 -25.00 -45.97 -16.07
N GLU A 909 -25.03 -44.74 -16.60
CA GLU A 909 -26.01 -44.31 -17.58
C GLU A 909 -25.36 -43.60 -18.77
N THR A 910 -25.79 -43.98 -19.98
CA THR A 910 -25.46 -43.27 -21.22
C THR A 910 -26.71 -42.96 -22.05
N GLN A 911 -26.71 -41.79 -22.70
CA GLN A 911 -27.83 -41.35 -23.54
C GLN A 911 -27.68 -41.80 -25.00
N SER A 912 -26.47 -41.71 -25.56
CA SER A 912 -26.21 -42.06 -26.96
C SER A 912 -24.96 -42.90 -27.21
N GLY A 913 -24.13 -43.13 -26.18
CA GLY A 913 -22.88 -43.89 -26.30
C GLY A 913 -22.87 -45.19 -25.51
N ASN A 914 -21.65 -45.69 -25.27
CA ASN A 914 -21.39 -47.04 -24.76
C ASN A 914 -21.00 -47.01 -23.28
N ILE A 915 -21.26 -48.12 -22.59
CA ILE A 915 -20.66 -48.41 -21.28
C ILE A 915 -19.62 -49.52 -21.48
N ALA A 916 -18.37 -49.26 -21.16
CA ALA A 916 -17.28 -50.22 -21.31
C ALA A 916 -16.48 -50.36 -20.00
N VAL A 917 -16.37 -51.58 -19.49
CA VAL A 917 -15.51 -51.94 -18.35
C VAL A 917 -14.44 -52.92 -18.85
N SER A 918 -13.18 -52.61 -18.62
CA SER A 918 -12.04 -53.41 -19.07
C SER A 918 -10.87 -53.37 -18.07
N GLY A 919 -9.99 -54.38 -18.16
CA GLY A 919 -8.80 -54.49 -17.32
C GLY A 919 -9.10 -54.80 -15.85
N ALA A 920 -10.35 -55.02 -15.46
CA ALA A 920 -10.67 -55.41 -14.10
C ALA A 920 -10.27 -56.86 -13.85
N ASN A 921 -9.65 -57.15 -12.71
CA ASN A 921 -9.44 -58.53 -12.29
C ASN A 921 -10.78 -59.21 -12.05
N SER A 922 -11.65 -58.56 -11.28
CA SER A 922 -13.03 -58.99 -11.09
C SER A 922 -14.01 -57.85 -11.30
N ILE A 923 -15.19 -58.18 -11.83
CA ILE A 923 -16.32 -57.26 -12.00
C ILE A 923 -17.47 -57.76 -11.12
N VAL A 924 -17.97 -56.90 -10.24
CA VAL A 924 -19.20 -57.14 -9.48
C VAL A 924 -20.19 -56.05 -9.80
N SER A 925 -21.30 -56.40 -10.42
CA SER A 925 -22.43 -55.50 -10.61
C SER A 925 -23.59 -55.95 -9.72
N ASN A 926 -24.02 -55.09 -8.81
CA ASN A 926 -25.28 -55.23 -8.07
C ASN A 926 -26.31 -54.14 -8.45
N GLY A 927 -25.90 -53.16 -9.25
CA GLY A 927 -26.68 -51.98 -9.60
C GLY A 927 -27.19 -51.96 -11.03
N THR A 928 -27.41 -50.77 -11.56
CA THR A 928 -28.04 -50.58 -12.87
C THR A 928 -27.03 -50.09 -13.92
N LEU A 929 -26.98 -50.75 -15.08
CA LEU A 929 -26.27 -50.28 -16.27
C LEU A 929 -27.30 -50.01 -17.38
N VAL A 930 -27.34 -48.78 -17.88
CA VAL A 930 -28.26 -48.39 -18.97
C VAL A 930 -27.49 -47.69 -20.08
N ALA A 931 -27.45 -48.30 -21.26
CA ALA A 931 -27.05 -47.61 -22.48
C ALA A 931 -28.27 -47.43 -23.38
N THR A 932 -28.74 -46.19 -23.54
CA THR A 932 -30.03 -45.92 -24.20
C THR A 932 -30.00 -46.22 -25.70
N SER A 933 -28.85 -46.11 -26.36
CA SER A 933 -28.69 -46.51 -27.76
C SER A 933 -27.36 -47.16 -28.11
N GLY A 934 -26.36 -47.15 -27.22
CA GLY A 934 -25.05 -47.78 -27.44
C GLY A 934 -24.93 -49.13 -26.77
N THR A 935 -23.73 -49.71 -26.82
CA THR A 935 -23.45 -51.06 -26.31
C THR A 935 -23.01 -51.07 -24.85
N ILE A 936 -23.14 -52.22 -24.20
CA ILE A 936 -22.55 -52.48 -22.89
C ILE A 936 -21.52 -53.60 -23.04
N THR A 937 -20.29 -53.36 -22.60
CA THR A 937 -19.18 -54.34 -22.64
C THR A 937 -18.55 -54.47 -21.26
N LEU A 938 -18.52 -55.69 -20.71
CA LEU A 938 -17.89 -56.02 -19.43
C LEU A 938 -16.82 -57.09 -19.64
N ASN A 939 -15.55 -56.72 -19.52
CA ASN A 939 -14.42 -57.61 -19.73
C ASN A 939 -13.56 -57.71 -18.46
N SER A 940 -13.55 -58.89 -17.82
CA SER A 940 -12.72 -59.19 -16.65
C SER A 940 -11.60 -60.19 -16.96
N ILE A 941 -10.48 -60.08 -16.24
CA ILE A 941 -9.35 -61.02 -16.32
C ILE A 941 -9.67 -62.32 -15.59
N ALA A 942 -10.43 -62.26 -14.50
CA ALA A 942 -10.97 -63.39 -13.76
C ALA A 942 -12.51 -63.28 -13.75
N ASP A 943 -13.13 -63.21 -12.57
CA ASP A 943 -14.57 -63.41 -12.42
C ASP A 943 -15.42 -62.18 -12.74
N THR A 944 -16.60 -62.41 -13.34
CA THR A 944 -17.68 -61.41 -13.43
C THR A 944 -18.92 -61.94 -12.72
N THR A 945 -19.48 -61.15 -11.80
CA THR A 945 -20.72 -61.45 -11.08
C THR A 945 -21.76 -60.36 -11.33
N ILE A 946 -22.92 -60.76 -11.85
CA ILE A 946 -24.13 -59.95 -11.97
C ILE A 946 -25.08 -60.37 -10.84
N GLY A 947 -25.12 -59.60 -9.76
CA GLY A 947 -25.95 -59.86 -8.58
C GLY A 947 -27.45 -59.79 -8.85
N SER A 948 -28.26 -60.31 -7.94
CA SER A 948 -29.72 -60.46 -8.12
C SER A 948 -30.49 -59.15 -8.26
N ALA A 949 -29.96 -58.05 -7.72
CA ALA A 949 -30.52 -56.71 -7.88
C ALA A 949 -30.11 -56.01 -9.18
N SER A 950 -29.15 -56.57 -9.93
CA SER A 950 -28.64 -55.92 -11.13
C SER A 950 -29.65 -55.84 -12.26
N GLN A 951 -29.62 -54.71 -12.96
CA GLN A 951 -30.38 -54.48 -14.18
C GLN A 951 -29.44 -53.95 -15.28
N ILE A 952 -29.27 -54.70 -16.36
CA ILE A 952 -28.36 -54.34 -17.45
C ILE A 952 -29.17 -54.23 -18.75
N ASN A 953 -29.24 -53.03 -19.32
CA ASN A 953 -30.15 -52.73 -20.42
C ASN A 953 -29.46 -51.93 -21.52
N SER A 954 -29.55 -52.44 -22.75
CA SER A 954 -29.12 -51.77 -23.97
C SER A 954 -29.94 -52.32 -25.13
N PRO A 955 -30.50 -51.48 -26.02
CA PRO A 955 -31.15 -51.97 -27.22
C PRO A 955 -30.15 -52.37 -28.32
N ALA A 956 -28.86 -52.04 -28.20
CA ALA A 956 -27.85 -52.34 -29.21
C ALA A 956 -27.23 -53.72 -28.99
N ALA A 957 -26.18 -53.82 -28.17
CA ALA A 957 -25.54 -55.09 -27.85
C ALA A 957 -25.03 -55.10 -26.41
N ILE A 958 -25.10 -56.26 -25.78
CA ILE A 958 -24.53 -56.51 -24.45
C ILE A 958 -23.53 -57.66 -24.58
N THR A 959 -22.28 -57.40 -24.23
CA THR A 959 -21.18 -58.36 -24.27
C THR A 959 -20.53 -58.46 -22.89
N MET A 960 -20.40 -59.68 -22.36
CA MET A 960 -19.67 -59.95 -21.13
C MET A 960 -18.68 -61.08 -21.37
N ILE A 961 -17.41 -60.85 -21.07
CA ILE A 961 -16.33 -61.82 -21.22
C ILE A 961 -15.59 -61.90 -19.89
N ALA A 962 -15.73 -63.01 -19.19
CA ALA A 962 -14.97 -63.33 -18.00
C ALA A 962 -13.82 -64.28 -18.35
N GLY A 963 -12.63 -64.06 -17.77
CA GLY A 963 -11.52 -64.99 -17.96
C GLY A 963 -11.76 -66.34 -17.27
N THR A 964 -12.39 -66.31 -16.09
CA THR A 964 -12.77 -67.50 -15.30
C THR A 964 -14.29 -67.62 -15.23
N ASP A 965 -14.92 -67.31 -14.10
CA ASP A 965 -16.35 -67.56 -13.91
C ASP A 965 -17.22 -66.34 -14.27
N LEU A 966 -18.36 -66.60 -14.92
CA LEU A 966 -19.41 -65.61 -15.17
C LEU A 966 -20.70 -66.06 -14.47
N LEU A 967 -21.03 -65.41 -13.35
CA LEU A 967 -22.25 -65.68 -12.59
C LEU A 967 -23.31 -64.62 -12.90
N VAL A 968 -24.47 -65.06 -13.41
CA VAL A 968 -25.61 -64.20 -13.72
C VAL A 968 -26.81 -64.54 -12.83
N ASN A 969 -26.96 -63.76 -11.77
CA ASN A 969 -28.11 -63.77 -10.88
C ASN A 969 -29.11 -62.64 -11.19
N GLY A 970 -28.72 -61.59 -11.92
CA GLY A 970 -29.58 -60.43 -12.22
C GLY A 970 -30.34 -60.53 -13.55
N ALA A 971 -31.02 -59.43 -13.89
CA ALA A 971 -31.77 -59.30 -15.14
C ALA A 971 -30.95 -58.55 -16.21
N ILE A 972 -30.91 -59.12 -17.41
CA ILE A 972 -30.30 -58.54 -18.60
C ILE A 972 -31.40 -58.36 -19.66
N GLY A 973 -31.53 -57.14 -20.18
CA GLY A 973 -32.49 -56.79 -21.23
C GLY A 973 -33.95 -56.73 -20.77
N SER A 974 -34.22 -56.56 -19.48
CA SER A 974 -35.59 -56.54 -18.92
C SER A 974 -36.41 -55.31 -19.29
N LEU A 975 -35.76 -54.16 -19.46
CA LEU A 975 -36.40 -52.91 -19.90
C LEU A 975 -36.24 -52.73 -21.42
N ASN A 976 -35.04 -52.97 -21.93
CA ASN A 976 -34.72 -52.89 -23.36
C ASN A 976 -33.83 -54.07 -23.74
N ALA A 977 -34.39 -55.02 -24.50
CA ALA A 977 -33.68 -56.21 -24.94
C ALA A 977 -32.65 -55.84 -26.03
N PRO A 978 -31.37 -56.28 -25.92
CA PRO A 978 -30.33 -56.01 -26.91
C PRO A 978 -30.57 -56.75 -28.21
N LEU A 979 -30.18 -56.18 -29.36
CA LEU A 979 -30.16 -56.92 -30.63
C LEU A 979 -29.23 -58.13 -30.57
N ALA A 980 -28.13 -58.03 -29.83
CA ALA A 980 -27.20 -59.13 -29.60
C ALA A 980 -26.77 -59.23 -28.14
N LEU A 981 -26.91 -60.43 -27.56
CA LEU A 981 -26.42 -60.77 -26.22
C LEU A 981 -25.29 -61.79 -26.34
N THR A 982 -24.12 -61.48 -25.81
CA THR A 982 -22.97 -62.40 -25.77
C THR A 982 -22.45 -62.50 -24.35
N LEU A 983 -22.46 -63.71 -23.79
CA LEU A 983 -21.92 -64.02 -22.47
C LEU A 983 -20.88 -65.13 -22.63
N SER A 984 -19.67 -64.90 -22.15
CA SER A 984 -18.60 -65.88 -22.26
C SER A 984 -17.75 -66.00 -21.00
N ALA A 985 -17.37 -67.24 -20.68
CA ALA A 985 -16.44 -67.62 -19.62
C ALA A 985 -15.29 -68.43 -20.24
N VAL A 986 -14.12 -67.79 -20.42
CA VAL A 986 -13.04 -68.30 -21.29
C VAL A 986 -12.47 -69.65 -20.83
N SER A 987 -12.22 -69.81 -19.53
CA SER A 987 -11.68 -71.06 -18.96
C SER A 987 -12.38 -71.48 -17.68
N GLY A 988 -13.68 -71.17 -17.56
CA GLY A 988 -14.45 -71.39 -16.34
C GLY A 988 -15.94 -71.59 -16.57
N THR A 989 -16.72 -71.32 -15.53
CA THR A 989 -18.16 -71.61 -15.50
C THR A 989 -18.99 -70.37 -15.84
N LEU A 990 -19.86 -70.48 -16.84
CA LEU A 990 -20.99 -69.58 -17.02
C LEU A 990 -22.22 -70.16 -16.30
N SER A 991 -22.66 -69.50 -15.23
CA SER A 991 -23.84 -69.91 -14.44
C SER A 991 -24.96 -68.87 -14.53
N VAL A 992 -26.17 -69.29 -14.93
CA VAL A 992 -27.38 -68.46 -14.93
C VAL A 992 -28.38 -69.01 -13.93
N ASN A 993 -28.69 -68.22 -12.90
CA ASN A 993 -29.45 -68.68 -11.73
C ASN A 993 -30.95 -68.86 -12.00
N GLN A 994 -31.54 -69.89 -11.37
CA GLN A 994 -32.95 -70.25 -11.52
C GLN A 994 -33.94 -69.18 -11.03
N ALA A 995 -33.69 -68.59 -9.87
CA ALA A 995 -34.67 -67.72 -9.20
C ALA A 995 -34.71 -66.33 -9.83
N THR A 996 -33.55 -65.79 -10.19
CA THR A 996 -33.42 -64.37 -10.56
C THR A 996 -32.68 -64.13 -11.88
N GLY A 997 -31.99 -65.13 -12.45
CA GLY A 997 -31.29 -65.03 -13.72
C GLY A 997 -32.26 -64.94 -14.90
N ARG A 998 -32.40 -63.73 -15.45
CA ARG A 998 -33.28 -63.44 -16.61
C ARG A 998 -32.46 -62.84 -17.73
N LEU A 999 -32.46 -63.49 -18.88
CA LEU A 999 -31.76 -63.07 -20.08
C LEU A 999 -32.78 -62.80 -21.20
N ASN A 1000 -32.93 -61.56 -21.59
CA ASN A 1000 -33.75 -61.18 -22.74
C ASN A 1000 -32.87 -60.67 -23.87
N SER A 1001 -33.20 -61.02 -25.11
CA SER A 1001 -32.59 -60.48 -26.32
C SER A 1001 -33.66 -60.19 -27.37
N ALA A 1002 -33.43 -59.21 -28.22
CA ALA A 1002 -34.29 -58.89 -29.34
C ALA A 1002 -34.06 -59.85 -30.51
N ARG A 1003 -32.82 -60.31 -30.73
CA ARG A 1003 -32.49 -61.25 -31.83
C ARG A 1003 -31.55 -62.35 -31.38
N THR A 1004 -30.25 -62.07 -31.25
CA THR A 1004 -29.24 -63.12 -31.08
C THR A 1004 -28.76 -63.27 -29.65
N VAL A 1005 -28.40 -64.49 -29.28
CA VAL A 1005 -27.79 -64.86 -28.00
C VAL A 1005 -26.65 -65.85 -28.27
N LEU A 1006 -25.47 -65.58 -27.72
CA LEU A 1006 -24.36 -66.50 -27.64
C LEU A 1006 -23.96 -66.68 -26.17
N LEU A 1007 -24.11 -67.91 -25.66
CA LEU A 1007 -23.52 -68.34 -24.39
C LEU A 1007 -22.36 -69.30 -24.72
N ASP A 1008 -21.15 -68.96 -24.31
CA ASP A 1008 -19.93 -69.72 -24.67
C ASP A 1008 -19.00 -69.88 -23.46
N ALA A 1009 -18.83 -71.10 -22.96
CA ALA A 1009 -18.05 -71.35 -21.75
C ALA A 1009 -17.40 -72.74 -21.73
N GLN A 1010 -16.37 -72.94 -20.91
CA GLN A 1010 -15.89 -74.30 -20.65
C GLN A 1010 -16.99 -75.14 -19.98
N THR A 1011 -17.59 -74.61 -18.91
CA THR A 1011 -18.74 -75.22 -18.24
C THR A 1011 -19.93 -74.26 -18.28
N LEU A 1012 -21.07 -74.70 -18.82
CA LEU A 1012 -22.30 -73.90 -18.88
C LEU A 1012 -23.39 -74.52 -18.00
N HIS A 1013 -23.77 -73.81 -16.94
CA HIS A 1013 -24.90 -74.13 -16.07
C HIS A 1013 -26.03 -73.14 -16.30
N PHE A 1014 -27.09 -73.59 -16.99
CA PHE A 1014 -28.25 -72.76 -17.27
C PHE A 1014 -29.49 -73.25 -16.53
N ASP A 1015 -29.79 -72.61 -15.40
CA ASP A 1015 -30.99 -72.90 -14.60
C ASP A 1015 -32.06 -71.79 -14.74
N GLY A 1016 -31.72 -70.64 -15.30
CA GLY A 1016 -32.57 -69.44 -15.40
C GLY A 1016 -33.53 -69.41 -16.58
N PHE A 1017 -33.83 -68.20 -17.06
CA PHE A 1017 -34.77 -67.97 -18.16
C PHE A 1017 -34.13 -67.16 -19.28
N LEU A 1018 -34.26 -67.65 -20.52
CA LEU A 1018 -33.87 -66.97 -21.75
C LEU A 1018 -35.12 -66.64 -22.56
N GLN A 1019 -35.22 -65.42 -23.07
CA GLN A 1019 -36.22 -65.05 -24.07
C GLN A 1019 -35.61 -64.28 -25.24
N THR A 1020 -35.92 -64.71 -26.48
CA THR A 1020 -35.75 -63.87 -27.67
C THR A 1020 -37.10 -63.44 -28.23
N THR A 1021 -37.16 -62.28 -28.89
CA THR A 1021 -38.44 -61.70 -29.36
C THR A 1021 -38.58 -61.64 -30.89
N ALA A 1022 -37.49 -61.80 -31.64
CA ALA A 1022 -37.50 -61.88 -33.10
C ALA A 1022 -36.38 -62.78 -33.62
N ALA A 1023 -36.63 -63.40 -34.77
CA ALA A 1023 -35.63 -64.12 -35.56
C ALA A 1023 -34.72 -63.13 -36.33
N THR A 1024 -33.54 -63.56 -36.76
CA THR A 1024 -32.74 -62.79 -37.72
C THR A 1024 -33.34 -62.96 -39.14
N PRO A 1025 -32.91 -62.15 -40.12
CA PRO A 1025 -33.33 -62.34 -41.51
C PRO A 1025 -32.78 -63.61 -42.17
N ASP A 1026 -31.73 -64.25 -41.62
CA ASP A 1026 -31.10 -65.42 -42.23
C ASP A 1026 -31.80 -66.71 -41.78
N ALA A 1027 -32.57 -67.34 -42.67
CA ALA A 1027 -33.32 -68.55 -42.35
C ALA A 1027 -32.44 -69.80 -42.05
N ASN A 1028 -31.12 -69.71 -42.20
CA ASN A 1028 -30.18 -70.80 -41.94
C ASN A 1028 -29.22 -70.54 -40.79
N ASP A 1029 -29.30 -69.41 -40.11
CA ASP A 1029 -28.51 -69.17 -38.92
C ASP A 1029 -29.18 -69.76 -37.67
N TYR A 1030 -28.46 -69.64 -36.55
CA TYR A 1030 -28.96 -69.96 -35.22
C TYR A 1030 -28.94 -68.68 -34.39
N GLU A 1031 -30.12 -68.17 -34.08
CA GLU A 1031 -30.27 -66.98 -33.27
C GLU A 1031 -29.76 -67.19 -31.85
N VAL A 1032 -30.03 -68.35 -31.27
CA VAL A 1032 -29.52 -68.70 -29.94
C VAL A 1032 -28.51 -69.83 -30.07
N ARG A 1033 -27.32 -69.62 -29.50
CA ARG A 1033 -26.24 -70.61 -29.50
C ARG A 1033 -25.74 -70.80 -28.07
N LEU A 1034 -25.80 -72.04 -27.60
CA LEU A 1034 -25.30 -72.50 -26.31
C LEU A 1034 -24.13 -73.45 -26.58
N LEU A 1035 -22.91 -73.00 -26.34
CA LEU A 1035 -21.67 -73.72 -26.64
C LEU A 1035 -20.92 -73.97 -25.33
N ALA A 1036 -20.61 -75.24 -25.04
CA ALA A 1036 -19.74 -75.57 -23.92
C ALA A 1036 -18.98 -76.89 -24.08
N ASP A 1037 -17.94 -77.11 -23.27
CA ASP A 1037 -17.34 -78.43 -23.13
C ASP A 1037 -18.23 -79.32 -22.24
N GLU A 1038 -18.66 -78.78 -21.09
CA GLU A 1038 -19.59 -79.38 -20.14
C GLU A 1038 -20.87 -78.53 -20.05
N LEU A 1039 -22.04 -79.16 -20.20
CA LEU A 1039 -23.31 -78.47 -20.30
C LEU A 1039 -24.35 -79.06 -19.34
N ARG A 1040 -24.97 -78.21 -18.52
CA ARG A 1040 -26.14 -78.51 -17.68
C ARG A 1040 -27.28 -77.53 -17.97
N LEU A 1041 -28.43 -78.03 -18.40
CA LEU A 1041 -29.62 -77.24 -18.72
C LEU A 1041 -30.82 -77.70 -17.88
N THR A 1042 -31.32 -76.83 -17.00
CA THR A 1042 -32.55 -77.06 -16.20
C THR A 1042 -33.55 -75.92 -16.26
N GLY A 1043 -33.21 -74.84 -16.96
CA GLY A 1043 -34.01 -73.62 -17.06
C GLY A 1043 -35.10 -73.63 -18.15
N SER A 1044 -35.48 -72.44 -18.58
CA SER A 1044 -36.47 -72.21 -19.64
C SER A 1044 -35.87 -71.38 -20.79
N LEU A 1045 -36.00 -71.87 -22.02
CA LEU A 1045 -35.51 -71.24 -23.24
C LEU A 1045 -36.71 -70.94 -24.16
N ASN A 1046 -37.11 -69.68 -24.25
CA ASN A 1046 -38.19 -69.22 -25.15
C ASN A 1046 -37.56 -68.42 -26.30
N THR A 1047 -37.47 -69.03 -27.47
CA THR A 1047 -36.73 -68.48 -28.61
C THR A 1047 -37.66 -68.22 -29.78
N VAL A 1048 -37.48 -67.09 -30.46
CA VAL A 1048 -38.03 -66.82 -31.79
C VAL A 1048 -36.87 -66.96 -32.77
N GLY A 1049 -36.91 -68.00 -33.61
CA GLY A 1049 -35.80 -68.44 -34.46
C GLY A 1049 -35.26 -69.83 -34.09
N SER A 1050 -34.11 -70.18 -34.64
CA SER A 1050 -33.40 -71.45 -34.42
C SER A 1050 -32.47 -71.41 -33.20
N LEU A 1051 -32.32 -72.56 -32.54
CA LEU A 1051 -31.50 -72.78 -31.35
C LEU A 1051 -30.45 -73.86 -31.62
N GLU A 1052 -29.17 -73.54 -31.41
CA GLU A 1052 -28.05 -74.50 -31.40
C GLU A 1052 -27.61 -74.75 -29.96
N ILE A 1053 -27.54 -76.02 -29.58
CA ILE A 1053 -26.94 -76.50 -28.34
C ILE A 1053 -25.80 -77.44 -28.72
N ARG A 1054 -24.58 -77.11 -28.29
CA ARG A 1054 -23.39 -77.91 -28.57
C ARG A 1054 -22.60 -78.18 -27.28
N SER A 1055 -22.27 -79.44 -27.07
CA SER A 1055 -21.46 -79.92 -25.94
C SER A 1055 -20.32 -80.82 -26.41
N ALA A 1056 -19.09 -80.62 -25.93
CA ALA A 1056 -17.97 -81.54 -26.22
C ALA A 1056 -18.03 -82.84 -25.38
N THR A 1057 -18.78 -82.82 -24.28
CA THR A 1057 -19.04 -83.98 -23.43
C THR A 1057 -20.53 -84.30 -23.37
N THR A 1058 -20.91 -85.39 -22.71
CA THR A 1058 -22.33 -85.77 -22.55
C THR A 1058 -23.09 -84.67 -21.79
N PRO A 1059 -24.04 -83.95 -22.41
CA PRO A 1059 -24.76 -82.86 -21.75
C PRO A 1059 -25.82 -83.40 -20.77
N GLU A 1060 -26.02 -82.69 -19.65
CA GLU A 1060 -27.09 -82.94 -18.69
C GLU A 1060 -28.29 -82.03 -18.98
N ILE A 1061 -29.29 -82.55 -19.70
CA ILE A 1061 -30.49 -81.79 -20.06
C ILE A 1061 -31.68 -82.43 -19.34
N TYR A 1062 -32.20 -81.81 -18.29
CA TYR A 1062 -33.31 -82.36 -17.48
C TYR A 1062 -34.17 -81.26 -16.86
N ASN A 1063 -35.47 -81.49 -16.69
CA ASN A 1063 -36.44 -80.47 -16.24
C ASN A 1063 -36.40 -79.15 -17.05
N VAL A 1064 -35.88 -79.19 -18.28
CA VAL A 1064 -35.78 -78.00 -19.15
C VAL A 1064 -37.08 -77.76 -19.90
N THR A 1065 -37.44 -76.50 -20.11
CA THR A 1065 -38.50 -76.12 -21.08
C THR A 1065 -37.85 -75.41 -22.25
N VAL A 1066 -38.10 -75.89 -23.48
CA VAL A 1066 -37.61 -75.25 -24.71
C VAL A 1066 -38.79 -75.00 -25.63
N ASP A 1067 -39.03 -73.73 -25.96
CA ASP A 1067 -40.02 -73.28 -26.94
C ASP A 1067 -39.29 -72.51 -28.03
N ALA A 1068 -39.32 -73.03 -29.26
CA ALA A 1068 -38.72 -72.39 -30.44
C ALA A 1068 -39.83 -72.07 -31.45
N ALA A 1069 -40.18 -70.79 -31.56
CA ALA A 1069 -41.25 -70.28 -32.41
C ALA A 1069 -40.70 -69.59 -33.66
N GLY A 1070 -41.50 -69.51 -34.73
CA GLY A 1070 -41.13 -68.87 -36.00
C GLY A 1070 -41.16 -69.82 -37.20
N SER A 1071 -41.22 -69.25 -38.41
CA SER A 1071 -41.18 -70.03 -39.66
C SER A 1071 -39.78 -70.55 -39.91
N ASN A 1072 -39.63 -71.87 -40.12
CA ASN A 1072 -38.35 -72.56 -40.34
C ASN A 1072 -37.40 -72.62 -39.13
N SER A 1073 -37.88 -72.33 -37.91
CA SER A 1073 -37.11 -72.49 -36.68
C SER A 1073 -36.68 -73.95 -36.48
N ARG A 1074 -35.40 -74.15 -36.14
CA ARG A 1074 -34.79 -75.48 -35.91
C ARG A 1074 -34.16 -75.52 -34.53
N ILE A 1075 -34.22 -76.68 -33.88
CA ILE A 1075 -33.40 -76.95 -32.70
C ILE A 1075 -32.35 -77.98 -33.10
N LEU A 1076 -31.07 -77.62 -33.01
CA LEU A 1076 -29.95 -78.52 -33.22
C LEU A 1076 -29.28 -78.81 -31.87
N LEU A 1077 -29.25 -80.09 -31.49
CA LEU A 1077 -28.47 -80.56 -30.36
C LEU A 1077 -27.32 -81.40 -30.89
N THR A 1078 -26.08 -81.02 -30.55
CA THR A 1078 -24.86 -81.72 -30.94
C THR A 1078 -24.05 -82.07 -29.69
N SER A 1079 -23.68 -83.34 -29.56
CA SER A 1079 -22.76 -83.84 -28.52
C SER A 1079 -21.64 -84.61 -29.21
N ASP A 1080 -20.40 -84.41 -28.79
CA ASP A 1080 -19.27 -85.25 -29.24
C ASP A 1080 -19.26 -86.61 -28.51
N GLN A 1081 -20.16 -86.82 -27.54
CA GLN A 1081 -20.40 -88.06 -26.81
C GLN A 1081 -21.89 -88.46 -26.84
N ASP A 1082 -22.38 -89.13 -25.79
CA ASP A 1082 -23.79 -89.48 -25.64
C ASP A 1082 -24.67 -88.23 -25.39
N LEU A 1083 -25.98 -88.38 -25.53
CA LEU A 1083 -26.97 -87.34 -25.25
C LEU A 1083 -27.88 -87.81 -24.11
N ASN A 1084 -27.82 -87.16 -22.95
CA ASN A 1084 -28.65 -87.51 -21.79
C ASN A 1084 -29.80 -86.50 -21.62
N ILE A 1085 -31.00 -86.88 -22.06
CA ILE A 1085 -32.22 -86.07 -21.93
C ILE A 1085 -33.14 -86.72 -20.90
N GLY A 1086 -33.22 -86.07 -19.74
CA GLY A 1086 -34.11 -86.42 -18.63
C GLY A 1086 -35.40 -85.61 -18.65
N ARG A 1087 -36.40 -86.10 -17.91
CA ARG A 1087 -37.64 -85.38 -17.68
C ARG A 1087 -37.52 -84.44 -16.49
#